data_AF-A0A2A9CR39-F1
#
_entry.id   AF-A0A2A9CR39-F1
#
_cell.length_a   1.000
_cell.length_b   1.000
_cell.length_c   1.000
_cell.angle_alpha   90.00
_cell.angle_beta   90.00
_cell.angle_gamma   90.00
#
_symmetry.space_group_name_H-M   'P 1'
#
loop_
_entity.id
_entity.type
_entity.pdbx_description
1 polymer ?
#
loop_
_entity_poly.entity_id
_entity_poly.type
_entity_poly.pdbx_seq_one_letter_code
_entity_poly.pdbx_strand_id
1 'polypeptide(L)'
;MKPSRVLAVALGWSLAVLVAFTNSTPANAASVSDSAKKSFIASVVSAAQSSQRAYGVPASVSIAQAIVNSDWGTSTLAKSANNFWDTRCTRSLTPSQFAALADAQVGKAYVLGAEALASNPNPSKFDCSELVQWLYSRSGNKITDLAAAQYNATKPVSGSPKVGDLVFLRNNPARSNGIGHVAILTGKLANGDWRIIEARGRAYGVVRTTLSYWKTRSYYAGLRRSSNFILAGTEGVVLAANSYSQQSGCISITSGGKTIRYSKYSSPTYSFAEHADQVVNSPDYAAARAVMDDKSAFIDALATIEEPKGAGDYAKKLRAVMAEYNLGDYDVVPFNLVLTSGKTGEKVTALQYLLKKAGVSVSVTGKFDSATVAAVKKFQSSKKLGADGEAGPKTFDALFGSVKSGASGDGVSAAKTLLTLVGYPVASGTKLAGDTATSVKAFRTAQGLSASGDVDANTWKKLFMSITPAPQPLLTGTPQVTKTLQADPGTWLSGASLRYQWYRNGAAISGATGTSYTLQPEDAGTVVTFAATGSKPAMTSVTRKASSPAVAKANLSTTPTPTITGTAKAGTSLTAVPGTWAPAPVTFGYQWLRDGKPISGATAATYQLQLSDIGAVIKVAVTGNKAGYNSVTKTSAGTAKVAVADLTTTPQPSITGTAKVGSTLTATAGAWAPAPVTLSYQWYRGNTAIKGATKSTYKLATEDSGKTIKVAVTGSKDGYKTVRVESAPLASVVKATFESAPAPTISGTAKVGSTLTATAGEWKPGGVTLSYQWYRGSSAIKGATKASYKVSGSDGGKSLTVVVTGTKSGYATTKVSSAPTEITLERLSATPKPKVDGIRGVNHLLKAKVGSWKPGGVTLKYRWYRNGTAITGATKTSYITSTADRGKTLTFKVTGSKSGYQTVSVTVSVKIK
;
A
#
# COMPACT_ATOMS: atom_id res chain seq x y z
N MET A 1 47.12 30.95 -14.51
CA MET A 1 47.96 29.73 -14.65
C MET A 1 47.27 28.75 -15.62
N LYS A 2 47.88 28.45 -16.76
CA LYS A 2 47.66 27.20 -17.55
C LYS A 2 48.53 26.08 -16.90
N PRO A 3 48.55 24.81 -17.37
CA PRO A 3 47.48 23.83 -17.63
C PRO A 3 47.88 22.36 -17.21
N SER A 4 46.98 21.37 -17.28
CA SER A 4 47.35 19.95 -17.53
C SER A 4 46.09 19.10 -17.80
N ARG A 5 45.78 18.78 -19.07
CA ARG A 5 46.10 17.53 -19.83
C ARG A 5 45.23 16.32 -19.39
N VAL A 6 44.16 16.02 -20.14
CA VAL A 6 44.05 15.06 -21.28
C VAL A 6 43.88 13.60 -20.83
N LEU A 7 42.71 13.00 -21.12
CA LEU A 7 42.65 11.75 -21.88
C LEU A 7 41.29 11.61 -22.60
N ALA A 8 41.38 11.32 -23.90
CA ALA A 8 40.28 11.15 -24.83
C ALA A 8 39.77 9.70 -24.82
N VAL A 9 38.47 9.52 -25.00
CA VAL A 9 37.89 8.28 -25.54
C VAL A 9 36.98 8.67 -26.69
N ALA A 10 37.30 8.13 -27.86
CA ALA A 10 36.60 8.34 -29.11
C ALA A 10 35.22 7.67 -29.10
N LEU A 11 34.18 8.44 -29.41
CA LEU A 11 32.88 7.91 -29.83
C LEU A 11 32.68 8.35 -31.28
N GLY A 12 32.62 7.37 -32.18
CA GLY A 12 32.34 7.56 -33.59
C GLY A 12 30.95 8.15 -33.78
N TRP A 13 30.88 9.31 -34.43
CA TRP A 13 29.63 9.93 -34.83
C TRP A 13 29.13 9.28 -36.11
N SER A 14 28.25 8.29 -35.99
CA SER A 14 27.30 7.97 -37.05
C SER A 14 26.29 9.11 -37.15
N LEU A 15 26.44 9.94 -38.18
CA LEU A 15 25.63 11.11 -38.48
C LEU A 15 24.21 10.70 -38.92
N ALA A 16 23.37 10.33 -37.96
CA ALA A 16 21.93 10.28 -38.15
C ALA A 16 21.41 11.71 -38.23
N VAL A 17 21.21 12.21 -39.45
CA VAL A 17 20.50 13.47 -39.70
C VAL A 17 19.04 13.23 -39.30
N LEU A 18 18.70 13.52 -38.03
CA LEU A 18 17.35 13.95 -37.67
C LEU A 18 17.06 15.20 -38.50
N VAL A 19 16.17 15.08 -39.48
CA VAL A 19 15.25 16.17 -39.74
C VAL A 19 14.08 15.91 -38.81
N ALA A 20 14.11 16.54 -37.64
CA ALA A 20 12.86 16.79 -36.94
C ALA A 20 12.04 17.71 -37.86
N PHE A 21 10.95 17.20 -38.41
CA PHE A 21 9.88 18.06 -38.87
C PHE A 21 9.37 18.78 -37.62
N THR A 22 9.86 20.00 -37.38
CA THR A 22 9.14 20.93 -36.51
C THR A 22 7.78 21.14 -37.14
N ASN A 23 6.74 20.75 -36.41
CA ASN A 23 5.34 21.03 -36.70
C ASN A 23 5.18 22.42 -37.35
N SER A 24 5.05 22.44 -38.68
CA SER A 24 4.05 23.32 -39.24
C SER A 24 2.74 22.87 -38.61
N THR A 25 2.06 23.79 -37.93
CA THR A 25 0.69 23.63 -37.40
C THR A 25 -0.07 22.53 -38.16
N PRO A 26 -0.63 21.51 -37.48
CA PRO A 26 -1.37 20.48 -38.18
C PRO A 26 -2.51 21.16 -38.93
N ALA A 27 -2.41 21.24 -40.25
CA ALA A 27 -3.62 21.30 -41.06
C ALA A 27 -4.35 20.01 -40.71
N ASN A 28 -5.44 20.18 -39.99
CA ASN A 28 -6.24 19.13 -39.37
C ASN A 28 -6.31 17.85 -40.22
N ALA A 29 -5.78 16.73 -39.73
CA ALA A 29 -6.22 15.39 -40.14
C ALA A 29 -7.76 15.22 -39.98
N ALA A 30 -8.40 16.12 -39.22
CA ALA A 30 -9.85 16.29 -39.09
C ALA A 30 -10.54 17.08 -40.22
N SER A 31 -9.83 17.64 -41.21
CA SER A 31 -10.40 18.47 -42.30
C SER A 31 -10.64 17.75 -43.63
N VAL A 32 -10.10 16.53 -43.81
CA VAL A 32 -10.34 15.75 -45.03
C VAL A 32 -11.64 14.97 -44.87
N SER A 33 -12.63 15.26 -45.73
CA SER A 33 -13.93 14.59 -45.69
C SER A 33 -13.79 13.09 -45.97
N ASP A 34 -14.69 12.27 -45.41
CA ASP A 34 -14.68 10.82 -45.64
C ASP A 34 -14.80 10.45 -47.14
N SER A 35 -15.51 11.28 -47.92
CA SER A 35 -15.60 11.14 -49.38
C SER A 35 -14.25 11.37 -50.07
N ALA A 36 -13.49 12.39 -49.65
CA ALA A 36 -12.14 12.64 -50.15
C ALA A 36 -11.17 11.52 -49.75
N LYS A 37 -11.28 11.00 -48.53
CA LYS A 37 -10.49 9.85 -48.05
C LYS A 37 -10.72 8.58 -48.89
N LYS A 38 -11.99 8.24 -49.17
CA LYS A 38 -12.37 7.13 -50.05
C LYS A 38 -11.90 7.34 -51.50
N SER A 39 -12.01 8.56 -52.00
CA SER A 39 -11.52 8.92 -53.34
C SER A 39 -10.00 8.78 -53.46
N PHE A 40 -9.26 9.17 -52.41
CA PHE A 40 -7.82 8.96 -52.35
C PHE A 40 -7.48 7.47 -52.39
N ILE A 41 -8.09 6.64 -51.54
CA ILE A 41 -7.90 5.19 -51.55
C ILE A 41 -8.16 4.63 -52.95
N ALA A 42 -9.31 4.94 -53.55
CA ALA A 42 -9.66 4.49 -54.90
C ALA A 42 -8.60 4.89 -55.96
N SER A 43 -8.00 6.08 -55.84
CA SER A 43 -6.98 6.55 -56.78
C SER A 43 -5.66 5.78 -56.71
N VAL A 44 -5.35 5.13 -55.59
CA VAL A 44 -4.09 4.39 -55.38
C VAL A 44 -4.23 2.87 -55.38
N VAL A 45 -5.46 2.33 -55.26
CA VAL A 45 -5.71 0.87 -55.21
C VAL A 45 -5.08 0.15 -56.40
N SER A 46 -5.29 0.62 -57.64
CA SER A 46 -4.74 -0.03 -58.83
C SER A 46 -3.21 -0.06 -58.85
N ALA A 47 -2.56 0.99 -58.36
CA ALA A 47 -1.11 1.08 -58.23
C ALA A 47 -0.58 0.11 -57.17
N ALA A 48 -1.23 0.07 -56.00
CA ALA A 48 -0.89 -0.82 -54.90
C ALA A 48 -1.06 -2.30 -55.28
N GLN A 49 -2.18 -2.66 -55.90
CA GLN A 49 -2.44 -4.03 -56.36
C GLN A 49 -1.48 -4.48 -57.47
N SER A 50 -1.11 -3.58 -58.38
CA SER A 50 -0.13 -3.89 -59.42
C SER A 50 1.25 -4.11 -58.82
N SER A 51 1.62 -3.32 -57.81
CA SER A 51 2.85 -3.50 -57.07
C SER A 51 2.85 -4.79 -56.25
N GLN A 52 1.74 -5.14 -55.60
CA GLN A 52 1.60 -6.43 -54.91
C GLN A 52 1.77 -7.62 -55.87
N ARG A 53 1.20 -7.55 -57.08
CA ARG A 53 1.38 -8.60 -58.10
C ARG A 53 2.82 -8.75 -58.57
N ALA A 54 3.53 -7.63 -58.73
CA ALA A 54 4.90 -7.63 -59.25
C ALA A 54 5.96 -7.95 -58.19
N TYR A 55 5.74 -7.49 -56.94
CA TYR A 55 6.77 -7.45 -55.89
C TYR A 55 6.35 -8.17 -54.59
N GLY A 56 5.10 -8.62 -54.47
CA GLY A 56 4.59 -9.31 -53.28
C GLY A 56 4.20 -8.40 -52.11
N VAL A 57 4.60 -7.12 -52.13
CA VAL A 57 4.28 -6.16 -51.06
C VAL A 57 2.75 -5.98 -50.91
N PRO A 58 2.14 -6.24 -49.74
CA PRO A 58 0.69 -6.18 -49.55
C PRO A 58 0.09 -4.82 -49.93
N ALA A 59 -0.90 -4.80 -50.83
CA ALA A 59 -1.53 -3.56 -51.28
C ALA A 59 -2.15 -2.77 -50.13
N SER A 60 -2.75 -3.47 -49.17
CA SER A 60 -3.34 -2.89 -47.95
C SER A 60 -2.34 -2.10 -47.12
N VAL A 61 -1.10 -2.61 -47.01
CA VAL A 61 -0.02 -1.95 -46.27
C VAL A 61 0.52 -0.76 -47.06
N SER A 62 0.74 -0.91 -48.38
CA SER A 62 1.21 0.20 -49.22
C SER A 62 0.20 1.35 -49.29
N ILE A 63 -1.11 1.05 -49.32
CA ILE A 63 -2.17 2.07 -49.24
C ILE A 63 -2.15 2.76 -47.87
N ALA A 64 -1.99 1.99 -46.78
CA ALA A 64 -1.90 2.56 -45.43
C ALA A 64 -0.69 3.49 -45.27
N GLN A 65 0.48 3.09 -45.77
CA GLN A 65 1.68 3.94 -45.78
C GLN A 65 1.43 5.19 -46.61
N ALA A 66 0.86 5.07 -47.81
CA ALA A 66 0.52 6.21 -48.64
C ALA A 66 -0.45 7.17 -47.92
N ILE A 67 -1.47 6.66 -47.22
CA ILE A 67 -2.40 7.47 -46.42
C ILE A 67 -1.66 8.23 -45.32
N VAL A 68 -0.87 7.54 -44.51
CA VAL A 68 -0.24 8.13 -43.31
C VAL A 68 0.87 9.10 -43.69
N ASN A 69 1.72 8.75 -44.66
CA ASN A 69 2.88 9.54 -45.06
C ASN A 69 2.50 10.78 -45.87
N SER A 70 1.42 10.71 -46.66
CA SER A 70 0.98 11.84 -47.48
C SER A 70 -0.16 12.66 -46.89
N ASP A 71 -0.61 12.32 -45.68
CA ASP A 71 -1.80 12.88 -45.05
C ASP A 71 -2.99 12.85 -46.02
N TRP A 72 -3.43 11.65 -46.39
CA TRP A 72 -4.53 11.41 -47.33
C TRP A 72 -4.30 12.04 -48.73
N GLY A 73 -3.05 12.05 -49.19
CA GLY A 73 -2.65 12.64 -50.47
C GLY A 73 -2.60 14.16 -50.46
N THR A 74 -2.77 14.80 -49.31
CA THR A 74 -2.86 16.26 -49.23
C THR A 74 -1.52 16.97 -49.09
N SER A 75 -0.45 16.24 -48.75
CA SER A 75 0.90 16.77 -48.65
C SER A 75 1.38 17.40 -49.97
N THR A 76 2.23 18.42 -49.87
CA THR A 76 2.84 19.08 -51.04
C THR A 76 3.56 18.07 -51.93
N LEU A 77 4.23 17.10 -51.33
CA LEU A 77 5.00 16.09 -52.05
C LEU A 77 4.09 15.13 -52.84
N ALA A 78 2.98 14.67 -52.24
CA ALA A 78 2.01 13.83 -52.93
C ALA A 78 1.33 14.58 -54.07
N LYS A 79 0.85 15.82 -53.84
CA LYS A 79 0.16 16.62 -54.86
C LYS A 79 1.06 17.01 -56.03
N SER A 80 2.28 17.46 -55.76
CA SER A 80 3.16 18.03 -56.80
C SER A 80 4.06 17.00 -57.47
N ALA A 81 4.24 15.83 -56.85
CA ALA A 81 5.23 14.85 -57.30
C ALA A 81 4.76 13.40 -57.35
N ASN A 82 3.50 13.10 -56.98
CA ASN A 82 3.00 11.73 -56.80
C ASN A 82 3.91 10.89 -55.88
N ASN A 83 4.59 11.50 -54.92
CA ASN A 83 5.54 10.84 -54.04
C ASN A 83 4.92 10.70 -52.65
N PHE A 84 4.66 9.46 -52.25
CA PHE A 84 3.93 9.13 -51.02
C PHE A 84 4.84 8.57 -49.90
N TRP A 85 6.16 8.48 -50.11
CA TRP A 85 7.10 7.87 -49.15
C TRP A 85 8.34 8.74 -48.89
N ASP A 86 8.22 10.06 -49.10
CA ASP A 86 9.35 10.99 -48.94
C ASP A 86 10.61 10.54 -49.70
N THR A 87 10.43 9.85 -50.83
CA THR A 87 11.52 9.23 -51.56
C THR A 87 12.48 10.31 -52.06
N ARG A 88 13.73 10.26 -51.60
CA ARG A 88 14.76 11.23 -51.99
C ARG A 88 15.10 11.06 -53.46
N CYS A 89 15.34 12.18 -54.14
CA CYS A 89 15.85 12.18 -55.50
C CYS A 89 17.18 11.44 -55.55
N THR A 90 17.37 10.57 -56.55
CA THR A 90 18.57 9.74 -56.70
C THR A 90 19.42 10.21 -57.88
N ARG A 91 20.75 10.01 -57.80
CA ARG A 91 21.71 10.21 -58.91
C ARG A 91 22.77 9.12 -58.91
N SER A 92 23.46 8.97 -60.04
CA SER A 92 24.44 7.88 -60.26
C SER A 92 25.86 8.18 -59.75
N LEU A 93 26.23 9.45 -59.52
CA LEU A 93 27.60 9.83 -59.14
C LEU A 93 27.63 10.84 -57.99
N THR A 94 28.52 10.62 -57.01
CA THR A 94 28.91 11.62 -56.01
C THR A 94 29.87 12.68 -56.59
N PRO A 95 30.15 13.81 -55.89
CA PRO A 95 31.20 14.74 -56.29
C PRO A 95 32.55 14.10 -56.55
N SER A 96 32.98 13.17 -55.70
CA SER A 96 34.26 12.49 -55.84
C SER A 96 34.27 11.52 -57.03
N GLN A 97 33.19 10.75 -57.24
CA GLN A 97 33.07 9.85 -58.38
C GLN A 97 32.99 10.63 -59.70
N PHE A 98 32.27 11.75 -59.73
CA PHE A 98 32.22 12.66 -60.87
C PHE A 98 33.59 13.23 -61.20
N ALA A 99 34.33 13.68 -60.17
CA ALA A 99 35.68 14.18 -60.32
C ALA A 99 36.62 13.12 -60.88
N ALA A 100 36.58 11.90 -60.33
CA ALA A 100 37.38 10.77 -60.80
C ALA A 100 37.02 10.40 -62.26
N LEU A 101 35.73 10.41 -62.61
CA LEU A 101 35.28 10.15 -63.97
C LEU A 101 35.83 11.18 -64.95
N ALA A 102 35.78 12.47 -64.61
CA ALA A 102 36.34 13.55 -65.42
C ALA A 102 37.87 13.46 -65.52
N ASP A 103 38.54 13.20 -64.41
CA ASP A 103 40.00 13.11 -64.32
C ASP A 103 40.56 11.94 -65.14
N ALA A 104 39.82 10.82 -65.22
CA ALA A 104 40.14 9.67 -66.07
C ALA A 104 40.09 10.00 -67.58
N GLN A 105 39.55 11.15 -67.98
CA GLN A 105 39.55 11.58 -69.39
C GLN A 105 40.81 12.33 -69.78
N VAL A 106 41.66 12.73 -68.83
CA VAL A 106 42.87 13.51 -69.09
C VAL A 106 43.86 12.74 -69.97
N GLY A 107 44.42 13.42 -70.95
CA GLY A 107 45.32 12.85 -71.98
C GLY A 107 44.62 12.46 -73.28
N LYS A 108 43.28 12.45 -73.31
CA LYS A 108 42.52 12.11 -74.53
C LYS A 108 42.58 13.20 -75.59
N ALA A 109 42.46 12.81 -76.85
CA ALA A 109 42.59 13.73 -77.97
C ALA A 109 41.42 14.73 -78.04
N TYR A 110 41.75 15.97 -78.39
CA TYR A 110 40.74 16.97 -78.74
C TYR A 110 40.38 16.86 -80.22
N VAL A 111 39.09 16.73 -80.54
CA VAL A 111 38.58 16.78 -81.91
C VAL A 111 37.34 17.67 -81.92
N LEU A 112 37.41 18.80 -82.63
CA LEU A 112 36.30 19.75 -82.75
C LEU A 112 35.06 19.05 -83.35
N GLY A 113 33.90 19.16 -82.70
CA GLY A 113 32.67 18.50 -83.11
C GLY A 113 32.65 17.00 -82.85
N ALA A 114 33.49 16.48 -81.94
CA ALA A 114 33.35 15.11 -81.48
C ALA A 114 32.03 14.93 -80.75
N GLU A 115 31.32 13.82 -81.02
CA GLU A 115 30.12 13.40 -80.31
C GLU A 115 30.43 12.18 -79.44
N ALA A 116 30.07 12.22 -78.17
CA ALA A 116 30.30 11.16 -77.19
C ALA A 116 28.97 10.72 -76.57
N LEU A 117 28.46 9.59 -77.06
CA LEU A 117 27.22 9.01 -76.53
C LEU A 117 27.34 8.71 -75.03
N ALA A 118 26.30 9.07 -74.27
CA ALA A 118 26.22 8.79 -72.83
C ALA A 118 26.36 7.30 -72.45
N SER A 119 25.96 6.42 -73.37
CA SER A 119 26.10 4.96 -73.25
C SER A 119 27.55 4.50 -73.38
N ASN A 120 28.42 5.26 -74.06
CA ASN A 120 29.84 4.94 -74.16
C ASN A 120 30.51 5.25 -72.81
N PRO A 121 31.02 4.24 -72.08
CA PRO A 121 31.61 4.45 -70.77
C PRO A 121 33.00 5.11 -70.83
N ASN A 122 33.66 5.13 -71.99
CA ASN A 122 35.02 5.64 -72.12
C ASN A 122 35.34 6.19 -73.54
N PRO A 123 34.75 7.32 -73.98
CA PRO A 123 34.98 7.89 -75.31
C PRO A 123 36.46 8.24 -75.54
N SER A 124 37.01 8.03 -76.73
CA SER A 124 38.44 8.24 -77.01
C SER A 124 38.83 9.68 -77.34
N LYS A 125 37.85 10.53 -77.65
CA LYS A 125 38.02 11.92 -78.11
C LYS A 125 36.88 12.79 -77.61
N PHE A 126 37.16 14.08 -77.43
CA PHE A 126 36.17 15.07 -77.01
C PHE A 126 36.45 16.43 -77.67
N ASP A 127 35.42 17.25 -77.82
CA ASP A 127 35.62 18.70 -77.78
C ASP A 127 35.21 19.27 -76.42
N CYS A 128 35.31 20.59 -76.27
CA CYS A 128 35.09 21.25 -74.98
C CYS A 128 33.65 21.08 -74.46
N SER A 129 32.63 21.22 -75.31
CA SER A 129 31.22 21.10 -74.91
C SER A 129 30.79 19.66 -74.77
N GLU A 130 31.31 18.77 -75.61
CA GLU A 130 31.00 17.35 -75.59
C GLU A 130 31.49 16.69 -74.29
N LEU A 131 32.71 17.00 -73.84
CA LEU A 131 33.23 16.48 -72.57
C LEU A 131 32.30 16.83 -71.39
N VAL A 132 31.81 18.07 -71.37
CA VAL A 132 30.87 18.55 -70.34
C VAL A 132 29.53 17.83 -70.45
N GLN A 133 28.99 17.71 -71.67
CA GLN A 133 27.70 17.05 -71.90
C GLN A 133 27.74 15.58 -71.50
N TRP A 134 28.77 14.85 -71.91
CA TRP A 134 28.96 13.45 -71.58
C TRP A 134 29.09 13.24 -70.07
N LEU A 135 29.92 14.04 -69.37
CA LEU A 135 30.07 13.96 -67.93
C LEU A 135 28.75 14.22 -67.20
N TYR A 136 28.01 15.26 -67.62
CA TYR A 136 26.66 15.52 -67.11
C TYR A 136 25.77 14.30 -67.29
N SER A 137 25.74 13.71 -68.48
CA SER A 137 24.89 12.56 -68.77
C SER A 137 25.23 11.34 -67.92
N ARG A 138 26.51 11.01 -67.75
CA ARG A 138 26.98 9.88 -66.89
C ARG A 138 26.63 10.06 -65.41
N SER A 139 26.48 11.31 -64.97
CA SER A 139 26.01 11.66 -63.62
C SER A 139 24.49 11.70 -63.46
N GLY A 140 23.75 11.37 -64.52
CA GLY A 140 22.29 11.45 -64.58
C GLY A 140 21.76 12.87 -64.85
N ASN A 141 22.63 13.85 -65.14
CA ASN A 141 22.27 15.23 -65.43
C ASN A 141 22.17 15.47 -66.94
N LYS A 142 21.35 16.44 -67.35
CA LYS A 142 21.23 16.82 -68.77
C LYS A 142 21.75 18.23 -68.99
N ILE A 143 22.45 18.42 -70.10
CA ILE A 143 22.83 19.74 -70.61
C ILE A 143 22.86 19.68 -72.14
N THR A 144 22.61 20.83 -72.77
CA THR A 144 22.71 20.97 -74.23
C THR A 144 24.14 20.80 -74.71
N ASP A 145 24.31 20.42 -75.97
CA ASP A 145 25.58 20.53 -76.67
C ASP A 145 25.83 22.01 -77.09
N LEU A 146 27.05 22.33 -77.53
CA LEU A 146 27.61 23.64 -77.88
C LEU A 146 27.91 24.54 -76.67
N ALA A 147 29.18 24.94 -76.51
CA ALA A 147 29.63 25.80 -75.41
C ALA A 147 28.81 27.11 -75.27
N ALA A 148 28.43 27.74 -76.39
CA ALA A 148 27.60 28.94 -76.36
C ALA A 148 26.17 28.68 -75.85
N ALA A 149 25.59 27.53 -76.18
CA ALA A 149 24.27 27.14 -75.69
C ALA A 149 24.31 26.71 -74.22
N GLN A 150 25.38 26.03 -73.79
CA GLN A 150 25.64 25.73 -72.37
C GLN A 150 25.79 27.02 -71.54
N TYR A 151 26.43 28.06 -72.07
CA TYR A 151 26.51 29.36 -71.42
C TYR A 151 25.12 29.99 -71.22
N ASN A 152 24.26 29.93 -72.24
CA ASN A 152 22.90 30.47 -72.19
C ASN A 152 21.99 29.65 -71.25
N ALA A 153 22.20 28.33 -71.16
CA ALA A 153 21.44 27.43 -70.29
C ALA A 153 21.86 27.48 -68.81
N THR A 154 22.93 28.20 -68.48
CA THR A 154 23.47 28.31 -67.11
C THR A 154 23.41 29.75 -66.58
N LYS A 155 23.47 29.91 -65.25
CA LYS A 155 23.42 31.22 -64.58
C LYS A 155 24.79 31.61 -63.99
N PRO A 156 25.16 32.91 -63.91
CA PRO A 156 26.40 33.34 -63.26
C PRO A 156 26.45 32.87 -61.79
N VAL A 157 27.64 32.45 -61.33
CA VAL A 157 27.87 32.08 -59.93
C VAL A 157 28.28 33.31 -59.13
N SER A 158 27.45 33.73 -58.17
CA SER A 158 27.73 34.83 -57.22
C SER A 158 28.32 34.36 -55.87
N GLY A 159 28.40 33.05 -55.63
CA GLY A 159 28.89 32.44 -54.39
C GLY A 159 30.15 31.60 -54.57
N SER A 160 30.45 30.73 -53.59
CA SER A 160 31.58 29.79 -53.70
C SER A 160 31.40 28.82 -54.87
N PRO A 161 32.48 28.50 -55.62
CA PRO A 161 32.44 27.49 -56.67
C PRO A 161 32.03 26.12 -56.11
N LYS A 162 31.46 25.27 -56.97
CA LYS A 162 31.09 23.88 -56.68
C LYS A 162 31.55 22.95 -57.81
N VAL A 163 31.68 21.66 -57.50
CA VAL A 163 31.88 20.61 -58.51
C VAL A 163 30.72 20.66 -59.51
N GLY A 164 31.05 20.66 -60.80
CA GLY A 164 30.11 20.80 -61.91
C GLY A 164 29.84 22.23 -62.37
N ASP A 165 30.36 23.25 -61.68
CA ASP A 165 30.34 24.61 -62.24
C ASP A 165 31.18 24.66 -63.53
N LEU A 166 30.75 25.51 -64.46
CA LEU A 166 31.33 25.63 -65.79
C LEU A 166 32.08 26.96 -65.91
N VAL A 167 33.31 26.89 -66.41
CA VAL A 167 34.12 28.06 -66.80
C VAL A 167 33.97 28.26 -68.29
N PHE A 168 33.67 29.50 -68.69
CA PHE A 168 33.52 29.86 -70.10
C PHE A 168 34.56 30.90 -70.51
N LEU A 169 34.95 30.87 -71.78
CA LEU A 169 35.91 31.81 -72.37
C LEU A 169 35.31 32.51 -73.60
N ARG A 170 35.50 33.83 -73.69
CA ARG A 170 35.12 34.68 -74.83
C ARG A 170 36.26 34.76 -75.84
N ASN A 171 36.52 33.66 -76.53
CA ASN A 171 37.61 33.54 -77.50
C ASN A 171 37.12 33.23 -78.93
N ASN A 172 35.82 33.37 -79.20
CA ASN A 172 35.27 33.18 -80.54
C ASN A 172 34.37 34.37 -80.92
N PRO A 173 34.93 35.42 -81.56
CA PRO A 173 34.18 36.61 -81.92
C PRO A 173 33.12 36.36 -83.00
N ALA A 174 33.16 35.23 -83.71
CA ALA A 174 32.15 34.87 -84.70
C ALA A 174 30.80 34.45 -84.09
N ARG A 175 30.73 34.27 -82.76
CA ARG A 175 29.49 33.94 -82.04
C ARG A 175 28.91 35.17 -81.37
N SER A 176 27.59 35.31 -81.36
CA SER A 176 26.88 36.48 -80.82
C SER A 176 27.15 36.76 -79.33
N ASN A 177 27.40 35.72 -78.53
CA ASN A 177 27.81 35.87 -77.12
C ASN A 177 29.34 35.77 -76.91
N GLY A 178 30.12 35.62 -77.99
CA GLY A 178 31.58 35.50 -77.99
C GLY A 178 32.13 34.18 -77.43
N ILE A 179 31.29 33.26 -76.95
CA ILE A 179 31.71 32.08 -76.19
C ILE A 179 32.21 30.97 -77.12
N GLY A 180 33.51 30.71 -77.08
CA GLY A 180 34.16 29.69 -77.90
C GLY A 180 34.54 28.42 -77.14
N HIS A 181 34.65 28.47 -75.81
CA HIS A 181 35.16 27.35 -74.99
C HIS A 181 34.44 27.22 -73.66
N VAL A 182 34.36 25.98 -73.17
CA VAL A 182 33.80 25.61 -71.87
C VAL A 182 34.67 24.57 -71.17
N ALA A 183 34.74 24.65 -69.85
CA ALA A 183 35.51 23.77 -68.99
C ALA A 183 34.73 23.48 -67.70
N ILE A 184 35.01 22.36 -67.02
CA ILE A 184 34.23 21.93 -65.85
C ILE A 184 35.08 21.84 -64.58
N LEU A 185 34.55 22.37 -63.47
CA LEU A 185 35.16 22.26 -62.14
C LEU A 185 34.91 20.88 -61.56
N THR A 186 35.95 20.22 -61.08
CA THR A 186 35.87 18.84 -60.57
C THR A 186 36.20 18.70 -59.10
N GLY A 187 36.90 19.66 -58.49
CA GLY A 187 37.19 19.60 -57.05
C GLY A 187 37.97 20.80 -56.52
N LYS A 188 37.89 21.03 -55.22
CA LYS A 188 38.70 22.04 -54.52
C LYS A 188 40.04 21.43 -54.14
N LEU A 189 41.13 22.14 -54.44
CA LEU A 189 42.50 21.74 -54.16
C LEU A 189 42.92 22.16 -52.75
N ALA A 190 43.96 21.52 -52.21
CA ALA A 190 44.46 21.79 -50.86
C ALA A 190 44.93 23.24 -50.66
N ASN A 191 45.42 23.88 -51.73
CA ASN A 191 45.82 25.30 -51.73
C ASN A 191 44.64 26.28 -51.85
N GLY A 192 43.39 25.80 -51.83
CA GLY A 192 42.19 26.61 -51.92
C GLY A 192 41.72 26.95 -53.34
N ASP A 193 42.52 26.64 -54.38
CA ASP A 193 42.13 26.80 -55.78
C ASP A 193 41.18 25.66 -56.23
N TRP A 194 40.62 25.76 -57.43
CA TRP A 194 39.70 24.76 -57.98
C TRP A 194 40.29 24.06 -59.20
N ARG A 195 40.27 22.73 -59.18
CA ARG A 195 40.65 21.88 -60.31
C ARG A 195 39.60 21.99 -61.41
N ILE A 196 40.09 22.17 -62.63
CA ILE A 196 39.30 22.18 -63.86
C ILE A 196 39.79 21.04 -64.75
N ILE A 197 38.84 20.33 -65.35
CA ILE A 197 39.09 19.41 -66.46
C ILE A 197 38.45 19.99 -67.72
N GLU A 198 39.18 19.97 -68.82
CA GLU A 198 38.74 20.57 -70.09
C GLU A 198 39.38 19.92 -71.29
N ALA A 199 38.66 19.86 -72.41
CA ALA A 199 39.22 19.49 -73.70
C ALA A 199 39.71 20.77 -74.41
N ARG A 200 41.01 21.06 -74.32
CA ARG A 200 41.61 22.39 -74.56
C ARG A 200 42.27 22.52 -75.94
N GLY A 201 41.58 22.12 -76.99
CA GLY A 201 42.09 22.22 -78.35
C GLY A 201 43.13 21.16 -78.72
N ARG A 202 43.44 21.08 -80.02
CA ARG A 202 44.24 19.99 -80.63
C ARG A 202 45.63 19.80 -80.03
N ALA A 203 46.29 20.88 -79.61
CA ALA A 203 47.65 20.83 -79.07
C ALA A 203 47.74 20.20 -77.67
N TYR A 204 46.65 20.19 -76.91
CA TYR A 204 46.66 19.79 -75.51
C TYR A 204 45.79 18.56 -75.22
N GLY A 205 44.69 18.37 -75.97
CA GLY A 205 43.72 17.33 -75.64
C GLY A 205 42.94 17.66 -74.37
N VAL A 206 42.50 16.64 -73.64
CA VAL A 206 41.86 16.79 -72.32
C VAL A 206 42.94 16.98 -71.27
N VAL A 207 42.89 18.10 -70.53
CA VAL A 207 43.94 18.49 -69.58
C VAL A 207 43.37 18.95 -68.25
N ARG A 208 44.27 19.02 -67.26
CA ARG A 208 44.03 19.63 -65.95
C ARG A 208 44.49 21.07 -65.98
N THR A 209 43.63 21.98 -65.54
CA THR A 209 43.97 23.38 -65.25
C THR A 209 43.37 23.78 -63.91
N THR A 210 43.43 25.07 -63.58
CA THR A 210 42.81 25.60 -62.36
C THR A 210 41.98 26.83 -62.62
N LEU A 211 41.08 27.14 -61.68
CA LEU A 211 40.24 28.33 -61.78
C LEU A 211 41.06 29.61 -61.67
N SER A 212 42.07 29.67 -60.79
CA SER A 212 42.96 30.83 -60.71
C SER A 212 43.72 31.07 -62.02
N TYR A 213 44.15 30.01 -62.70
CA TYR A 213 44.71 30.10 -64.05
C TYR A 213 43.73 30.85 -64.95
N TRP A 214 42.51 30.35 -65.15
CA TRP A 214 41.60 31.01 -66.10
C TRP A 214 41.21 32.45 -65.73
N LYS A 215 41.08 32.76 -64.43
CA LYS A 215 40.69 34.10 -63.96
C LYS A 215 41.66 35.23 -64.34
N THR A 216 42.95 34.94 -64.58
CA THR A 216 43.92 35.99 -64.95
C THR A 216 43.95 36.29 -66.45
N ARG A 217 43.12 35.65 -67.26
CA ARG A 217 43.09 35.84 -68.72
C ARG A 217 42.05 36.88 -69.11
N SER A 218 42.40 37.77 -70.03
CA SER A 218 41.53 38.86 -70.50
C SER A 218 40.21 38.39 -71.15
N TYR A 219 40.19 37.16 -71.67
CA TYR A 219 39.02 36.54 -72.30
C TYR A 219 38.23 35.61 -71.37
N TYR A 220 38.48 35.61 -70.06
CA TYR A 220 37.68 34.85 -69.10
C TYR A 220 36.24 35.40 -69.03
N ALA A 221 35.26 34.54 -69.33
CA ALA A 221 33.85 34.93 -69.44
C ALA A 221 33.05 34.68 -68.14
N GLY A 222 33.70 34.19 -67.09
CA GLY A 222 33.08 33.93 -65.80
C GLY A 222 32.75 32.46 -65.53
N LEU A 223 32.37 32.22 -64.27
CA LEU A 223 31.91 30.93 -63.76
C LEU A 223 30.38 30.90 -63.78
N ARG A 224 29.79 29.80 -64.27
CA ARG A 224 28.33 29.63 -64.35
C ARG A 224 27.89 28.25 -63.86
N ARG A 225 26.64 28.14 -63.41
CA ARG A 225 26.04 26.93 -62.83
C ARG A 225 24.74 26.57 -63.53
N SER A 226 24.54 25.28 -63.79
CA SER A 226 23.23 24.74 -64.19
C SER A 226 22.37 24.51 -62.96
N SER A 227 21.13 25.02 -62.97
CA SER A 227 20.17 24.78 -61.88
C SER A 227 19.70 23.34 -61.77
N ASN A 228 19.94 22.53 -62.82
CA ASN A 228 19.53 21.14 -62.91
C ASN A 228 20.67 20.16 -62.66
N PHE A 229 21.91 20.65 -62.45
CA PHE A 229 23.06 19.81 -62.16
C PHE A 229 23.17 19.54 -60.67
N ILE A 230 23.09 18.26 -60.30
CA ILE A 230 23.23 17.82 -58.92
C ILE A 230 23.88 16.43 -58.88
N LEU A 231 24.67 16.19 -57.84
CA LEU A 231 25.39 14.93 -57.64
C LEU A 231 24.86 14.23 -56.39
N ALA A 232 25.03 12.93 -56.31
CA ALA A 232 24.68 12.16 -55.14
C ALA A 232 25.49 12.63 -53.91
N GLY A 233 24.86 12.65 -52.74
CA GLY A 233 25.45 13.18 -51.52
C GLY A 233 25.45 14.71 -51.42
N THR A 234 24.90 15.43 -52.41
CA THR A 234 24.70 16.89 -52.32
C THR A 234 23.22 17.25 -52.28
N GLU A 235 22.88 18.32 -51.55
CA GLU A 235 21.53 18.91 -51.49
C GLU A 235 20.39 17.89 -51.25
N GLY A 236 20.68 16.85 -50.46
CA GLY A 236 19.74 15.80 -50.07
C GLY A 236 19.52 14.69 -51.10
N VAL A 237 20.22 14.70 -52.24
CA VAL A 237 20.18 13.65 -53.26
C VAL A 237 21.00 12.45 -52.81
N VAL A 238 20.47 11.24 -52.98
CA VAL A 238 21.14 9.99 -52.58
C VAL A 238 21.77 9.27 -53.77
N LEU A 239 22.82 8.49 -53.51
CA LEU A 239 23.48 7.68 -54.53
C LEU A 239 22.60 6.46 -54.86
N ALA A 240 22.26 6.27 -56.13
CA ALA A 240 21.59 5.06 -56.58
C ALA A 240 22.56 4.16 -57.35
N ALA A 241 22.45 2.86 -57.10
CA ALA A 241 23.19 1.84 -57.85
C ALA A 241 22.69 1.71 -59.30
N ASN A 242 21.42 2.04 -59.55
CA ASN A 242 20.77 2.00 -60.87
C ASN A 242 19.97 3.28 -61.15
N SER A 243 19.87 3.69 -62.41
CA SER A 243 18.93 4.72 -62.86
C SER A 243 17.52 4.15 -62.72
N TYR A 244 16.76 4.54 -61.70
CA TYR A 244 15.36 4.13 -61.59
C TYR A 244 14.55 4.74 -62.75
N SER A 245 14.08 3.89 -63.67
CA SER A 245 13.32 4.29 -64.87
C SER A 245 11.98 4.94 -64.57
N GLN A 246 11.55 4.91 -63.30
CA GLN A 246 10.23 5.32 -62.85
C GLN A 246 10.18 6.79 -62.39
N GLN A 247 11.34 7.41 -62.14
CA GLN A 247 11.44 8.84 -61.81
C GLN A 247 11.33 9.70 -63.07
N SER A 248 10.37 10.63 -63.09
CA SER A 248 10.20 11.61 -64.18
C SER A 248 10.96 12.92 -63.94
N GLY A 249 11.51 13.13 -62.74
CA GLY A 249 12.34 14.29 -62.38
C GLY A 249 12.51 14.44 -60.87
N CYS A 250 12.93 15.62 -60.42
CA CYS A 250 13.06 15.92 -58.98
C CYS A 250 12.49 17.29 -58.62
N ILE A 251 11.74 17.36 -57.52
CA ILE A 251 11.20 18.59 -56.94
C ILE A 251 12.03 19.01 -55.72
N SER A 252 12.18 20.31 -55.49
CA SER A 252 12.86 20.85 -54.31
C SER A 252 11.83 21.31 -53.29
N ILE A 253 11.97 20.87 -52.05
CA ILE A 253 11.15 21.35 -50.93
C ILE A 253 12.10 21.96 -49.89
N THR A 254 11.81 23.20 -49.50
CA THR A 254 12.57 23.93 -48.47
C THR A 254 11.78 23.96 -47.19
N SER A 255 12.38 23.45 -46.11
CA SER A 255 11.79 23.49 -44.76
C SER A 255 12.89 23.81 -43.73
N GLY A 256 12.62 24.71 -42.79
CA GLY A 256 13.59 25.11 -41.75
C GLY A 256 14.93 25.64 -42.29
N GLY A 257 14.93 26.29 -43.46
CA GLY A 257 16.15 26.78 -44.13
C GLY A 257 16.96 25.71 -44.87
N LYS A 258 16.51 24.45 -44.88
CA LYS A 258 17.15 23.34 -45.59
C LYS A 258 16.33 22.95 -46.82
N THR A 259 16.97 22.97 -48.00
CA THR A 259 16.37 22.47 -49.25
C THR A 259 16.74 21.00 -49.46
N ILE A 260 15.74 20.14 -49.62
CA ILE A 260 15.89 18.72 -49.94
C ILE A 260 15.20 18.45 -51.26
N ARG A 261 15.83 17.65 -52.14
CA ARG A 261 15.21 17.20 -53.39
C ARG A 261 14.58 15.82 -53.25
N TYR A 262 13.32 15.74 -53.66
CA TYR A 262 12.53 14.51 -53.67
C TYR A 262 12.24 14.07 -55.10
N SER A 263 12.06 12.77 -55.28
CA SER A 263 11.69 12.16 -56.56
C SER A 263 10.31 12.63 -57.01
N LYS A 264 10.16 12.88 -58.31
CA LYS A 264 8.89 13.17 -58.98
C LYS A 264 8.52 12.01 -59.89
N TYR A 265 7.27 11.57 -59.80
CA TYR A 265 6.72 10.45 -60.57
C TYR A 265 5.62 10.94 -61.50
N SER A 266 5.55 10.36 -62.70
CA SER A 266 4.49 10.66 -63.68
C SER A 266 3.14 10.02 -63.33
N SER A 267 3.11 9.03 -62.44
CA SER A 267 1.88 8.42 -61.93
C SER A 267 2.09 7.81 -60.53
N PRO A 268 1.00 7.58 -59.76
CA PRO A 268 1.06 6.78 -58.54
C PRO A 268 1.65 5.38 -58.78
N THR A 269 1.33 4.73 -59.90
CA THR A 269 1.86 3.39 -60.23
C THR A 269 3.38 3.32 -60.16
N TYR A 270 4.07 4.34 -60.67
CA TYR A 270 5.53 4.39 -60.64
C TYR A 270 6.10 4.65 -59.25
N SER A 271 5.43 5.49 -58.47
CA SER A 271 5.77 5.75 -57.08
C SER A 271 5.63 4.49 -56.22
N PHE A 272 4.50 3.78 -56.35
CA PHE A 272 4.24 2.51 -55.67
C PHE A 272 5.24 1.42 -56.10
N ALA A 273 5.57 1.36 -57.39
CA ALA A 273 6.52 0.38 -57.91
C ALA A 273 7.96 0.63 -57.42
N GLU A 274 8.43 1.88 -57.38
CA GLU A 274 9.77 2.20 -56.85
C GLU A 274 9.86 1.90 -55.36
N HIS A 275 8.84 2.24 -54.57
CA HIS A 275 8.83 1.87 -53.15
C HIS A 275 8.78 0.36 -52.94
N ALA A 276 7.94 -0.36 -53.70
CA ALA A 276 7.89 -1.82 -53.61
C ALA A 276 9.22 -2.48 -54.02
N ASP A 277 9.91 -1.95 -55.05
CA ASP A 277 11.25 -2.39 -55.42
C ASP A 277 12.25 -2.17 -54.28
N GLN A 278 12.21 -1.02 -53.60
CA GLN A 278 13.05 -0.76 -52.43
C GLN A 278 12.78 -1.77 -51.31
N VAL A 279 11.50 -2.03 -51.00
CA VAL A 279 11.13 -3.06 -50.01
C VAL A 279 11.71 -4.42 -50.41
N VAL A 280 11.63 -4.80 -51.69
CA VAL A 280 12.07 -6.12 -52.17
C VAL A 280 13.60 -6.25 -52.32
N ASN A 281 14.30 -5.19 -52.73
CA ASN A 281 15.69 -5.27 -53.18
C ASN A 281 16.69 -4.53 -52.28
N SER A 282 16.25 -3.57 -51.45
CA SER A 282 17.17 -2.84 -50.56
C SER A 282 17.56 -3.71 -49.34
N PRO A 283 18.84 -3.75 -48.94
CA PRO A 283 19.26 -4.42 -47.70
C PRO A 283 18.53 -3.92 -46.45
N ASP A 284 18.13 -2.65 -46.41
CA ASP A 284 17.46 -2.03 -45.26
C ASP A 284 16.13 -2.70 -44.90
N TYR A 285 15.44 -3.28 -45.90
CA TYR A 285 14.15 -3.94 -45.73
C TYR A 285 14.26 -5.47 -45.54
N ALA A 286 15.47 -6.02 -45.36
CA ALA A 286 15.67 -7.47 -45.24
C ALA A 286 14.82 -8.11 -44.14
N ALA A 287 14.74 -7.49 -42.96
CA ALA A 287 13.92 -7.97 -41.85
C ALA A 287 12.42 -7.90 -42.17
N ALA A 288 11.96 -6.82 -42.80
CA ALA A 288 10.57 -6.68 -43.20
C ALA A 288 10.18 -7.72 -44.26
N ARG A 289 11.01 -7.92 -45.29
CA ARG A 289 10.75 -8.95 -46.32
C ARG A 289 10.61 -10.35 -45.76
N ALA A 290 11.44 -10.71 -44.78
CA ALA A 290 11.43 -12.04 -44.19
C ALA A 290 10.10 -12.40 -43.52
N VAL A 291 9.30 -11.39 -43.13
CA VAL A 291 8.02 -11.56 -42.45
C VAL A 291 6.84 -11.01 -43.25
N MET A 292 7.01 -10.74 -44.55
CA MET A 292 6.00 -10.09 -45.40
C MET A 292 4.66 -10.84 -45.45
N ASP A 293 4.67 -12.17 -45.28
CA ASP A 293 3.48 -13.02 -45.22
C ASP A 293 2.64 -12.82 -43.94
N ASP A 294 3.23 -12.31 -42.86
CA ASP A 294 2.53 -11.87 -41.65
C ASP A 294 2.45 -10.34 -41.66
N LYS A 295 1.30 -9.81 -42.10
CA LYS A 295 1.07 -8.36 -42.20
C LYS A 295 1.36 -7.61 -40.89
N SER A 296 1.08 -8.21 -39.74
CA SER A 296 1.33 -7.54 -38.45
C SER A 296 2.82 -7.43 -38.18
N ALA A 297 3.55 -8.53 -38.33
CA ALA A 297 5.00 -8.53 -38.19
C ALA A 297 5.67 -7.64 -39.27
N PHE A 298 5.14 -7.64 -40.49
CA PHE A 298 5.60 -6.80 -41.58
C PHE A 298 5.44 -5.31 -41.29
N ILE A 299 4.28 -4.89 -40.76
CA ILE A 299 4.04 -3.50 -40.34
C ILE A 299 5.02 -3.09 -39.23
N ASP A 300 5.27 -3.95 -38.25
CA ASP A 300 6.21 -3.63 -37.17
C ASP A 300 7.64 -3.50 -37.70
N ALA A 301 8.08 -4.43 -38.56
CA ALA A 301 9.39 -4.37 -39.18
C ALA A 301 9.54 -3.13 -40.07
N LEU A 302 8.55 -2.80 -40.90
CA LEU A 302 8.52 -1.57 -41.71
C LEU A 302 8.61 -0.33 -40.83
N ALA A 303 7.87 -0.27 -39.74
CA ALA A 303 7.85 0.90 -38.88
C ALA A 303 9.22 1.20 -38.24
N THR A 304 10.03 0.17 -37.97
CA THR A 304 11.41 0.37 -37.48
C THR A 304 12.34 0.98 -38.52
N ILE A 305 12.04 0.80 -39.80
CA ILE A 305 12.82 1.32 -40.92
C ILE A 305 12.36 2.74 -41.27
N GLU A 306 11.06 2.91 -41.45
CA GLU A 306 10.44 4.16 -41.93
C GLU A 306 10.40 5.24 -40.84
N GLU A 307 10.10 4.85 -39.59
CA GLU A 307 9.91 5.77 -38.46
C GLU A 307 10.62 5.27 -37.18
N PRO A 308 11.95 5.11 -37.18
CA PRO A 308 12.70 4.44 -36.10
C PRO A 308 12.50 5.06 -34.71
N LYS A 309 12.19 6.36 -34.64
CA LYS A 309 11.95 7.09 -33.38
C LYS A 309 10.51 6.98 -32.85
N GLY A 310 9.59 6.56 -33.71
CA GLY A 310 8.15 6.50 -33.44
C GLY A 310 7.51 5.22 -33.97
N ALA A 311 8.29 4.14 -34.09
CA ALA A 311 7.88 2.93 -34.81
C ALA A 311 6.57 2.36 -34.27
N GLY A 312 6.39 2.31 -32.94
CA GLY A 312 5.15 1.86 -32.33
C GLY A 312 3.92 2.70 -32.70
N ASP A 313 4.06 4.03 -32.73
CA ASP A 313 2.98 4.95 -33.09
C ASP A 313 2.66 4.90 -34.59
N TYR A 314 3.69 4.79 -35.43
CA TYR A 314 3.53 4.63 -36.87
C TYR A 314 2.82 3.32 -37.21
N ALA A 315 3.29 2.20 -36.65
CA ALA A 315 2.67 0.89 -36.80
C ALA A 315 1.20 0.89 -36.32
N LYS A 316 0.92 1.60 -35.22
CA LYS A 316 -0.45 1.80 -34.72
C LYS A 316 -1.33 2.59 -35.69
N LYS A 317 -0.82 3.68 -36.28
CA LYS A 317 -1.54 4.47 -37.29
C LYS A 317 -1.84 3.65 -38.54
N LEU A 318 -0.86 2.89 -39.06
CA LEU A 318 -1.07 1.99 -40.21
C LEU A 318 -2.19 0.98 -39.94
N ARG A 319 -2.13 0.29 -38.79
CA ARG A 319 -3.17 -0.66 -38.39
C ARG A 319 -4.54 0.00 -38.23
N ALA A 320 -4.59 1.22 -37.68
CA ALA A 320 -5.83 1.96 -37.49
C ALA A 320 -6.51 2.28 -38.84
N VAL A 321 -5.78 2.84 -39.80
CA VAL A 321 -6.36 3.16 -41.13
C VAL A 321 -6.71 1.90 -41.91
N MET A 322 -5.92 0.83 -41.78
CA MET A 322 -6.23 -0.47 -42.39
C MET A 322 -7.54 -1.05 -41.86
N ALA A 323 -7.77 -0.96 -40.55
CA ALA A 323 -9.00 -1.44 -39.93
C ALA A 323 -10.20 -0.55 -40.26
N GLU A 324 -10.04 0.77 -40.14
CA GLU A 324 -11.12 1.75 -40.37
C GLU A 324 -11.66 1.69 -41.82
N TYR A 325 -10.75 1.57 -42.79
CA TYR A 325 -11.10 1.56 -44.22
C TYR A 325 -11.08 0.17 -44.85
N ASN A 326 -11.00 -0.89 -44.03
CA ASN A 326 -11.00 -2.28 -44.47
C ASN A 326 -9.98 -2.57 -45.59
N LEU A 327 -8.78 -2.00 -45.48
CA LEU A 327 -7.82 -1.99 -46.58
C LEU A 327 -7.37 -3.41 -47.01
N GLY A 328 -7.49 -4.39 -46.10
CA GLY A 328 -7.23 -5.81 -46.41
C GLY A 328 -8.09 -6.37 -47.54
N ASP A 329 -9.27 -5.79 -47.80
CA ASP A 329 -10.13 -6.20 -48.92
C ASP A 329 -9.51 -5.86 -50.29
N TYR A 330 -8.57 -4.91 -50.35
CA TYR A 330 -7.88 -4.53 -51.59
C TYR A 330 -6.66 -5.40 -51.89
N ASP A 331 -6.23 -6.26 -50.96
CA ASP A 331 -5.14 -7.18 -51.24
C ASP A 331 -5.51 -8.15 -52.37
N VAL A 332 -4.57 -8.36 -53.28
CA VAL A 332 -4.70 -9.37 -54.31
C VAL A 332 -4.50 -10.74 -53.68
N VAL A 333 -5.50 -11.62 -53.80
CA VAL A 333 -5.38 -13.02 -53.39
C VAL A 333 -4.77 -13.81 -54.57
N PRO A 334 -3.56 -14.40 -54.41
CA PRO A 334 -3.02 -15.31 -55.41
C PRO A 334 -3.99 -16.47 -55.65
N PHE A 335 -4.30 -16.75 -56.90
CA PHE A 335 -5.25 -17.79 -57.28
C PHE A 335 -4.72 -18.58 -58.47
N ASN A 336 -4.31 -19.83 -58.24
CA ASN A 336 -3.71 -20.71 -59.24
C ASN A 336 -4.42 -22.07 -59.33
N LEU A 337 -5.62 -22.20 -58.77
CA LEU A 337 -6.40 -23.43 -58.84
C LEU A 337 -6.81 -23.74 -60.28
N VAL A 338 -6.57 -24.98 -60.70
CA VAL A 338 -7.12 -25.55 -61.92
C VAL A 338 -7.87 -26.84 -61.55
N LEU A 339 -9.16 -26.89 -61.88
CA LEU A 339 -9.95 -28.12 -61.80
C LEU A 339 -10.11 -28.71 -63.20
N THR A 340 -9.72 -29.97 -63.35
CA THR A 340 -9.72 -30.71 -64.61
C THR A 340 -10.58 -31.98 -64.50
N SER A 341 -10.81 -32.62 -65.65
CA SER A 341 -11.56 -33.88 -65.74
C SER A 341 -11.04 -34.94 -64.75
N GLY A 342 -11.96 -35.68 -64.13
CA GLY A 342 -11.65 -36.73 -63.16
C GLY A 342 -11.45 -36.26 -61.72
N LYS A 343 -11.37 -34.95 -61.45
CA LYS A 343 -11.39 -34.42 -60.08
C LYS A 343 -12.76 -34.61 -59.43
N THR A 344 -12.78 -34.82 -58.12
CA THR A 344 -14.02 -34.96 -57.32
C THR A 344 -13.95 -34.13 -56.05
N GLY A 345 -15.10 -33.94 -55.39
CA GLY A 345 -15.21 -33.31 -54.07
C GLY A 345 -15.87 -31.93 -54.08
N GLU A 346 -15.87 -31.28 -52.92
CA GLU A 346 -16.64 -30.09 -52.59
C GLU A 346 -16.28 -28.88 -53.46
N LYS A 347 -15.03 -28.76 -53.90
CA LYS A 347 -14.61 -27.71 -54.85
C LYS A 347 -15.23 -27.90 -56.23
N VAL A 348 -15.41 -29.15 -56.67
CA VAL A 348 -16.12 -29.46 -57.93
C VAL A 348 -17.63 -29.23 -57.76
N THR A 349 -18.21 -29.63 -56.63
CA THR A 349 -19.61 -29.33 -56.28
C THR A 349 -19.87 -27.83 -56.30
N ALA A 350 -18.97 -27.02 -55.69
CA ALA A 350 -19.07 -25.57 -55.69
C ALA A 350 -18.94 -24.96 -57.10
N LEU A 351 -18.02 -25.48 -57.93
CA LEU A 351 -17.91 -25.09 -59.34
C LEU A 351 -19.22 -25.35 -60.10
N GLN A 352 -19.82 -26.54 -59.94
CA GLN A 352 -21.07 -26.90 -60.60
C GLN A 352 -22.22 -25.96 -60.18
N TYR A 353 -22.34 -25.62 -58.90
CA TYR A 353 -23.28 -24.60 -58.43
C TYR A 353 -22.99 -23.21 -59.02
N LEU A 354 -21.73 -22.78 -59.12
CA LEU A 354 -21.38 -21.50 -59.73
C LEU A 354 -21.69 -21.46 -61.23
N LEU A 355 -21.51 -22.57 -61.95
CA LEU A 355 -21.91 -22.70 -63.36
C LEU A 355 -23.43 -22.58 -63.52
N LYS A 356 -24.21 -23.21 -62.62
CA LYS A 356 -25.67 -23.04 -62.58
C LYS A 356 -26.08 -21.59 -62.31
N LYS A 357 -25.44 -20.93 -61.32
CA LYS A 357 -25.64 -19.49 -61.05
C LYS A 357 -25.35 -18.64 -62.28
N ALA A 358 -24.36 -19.02 -63.08
CA ALA A 358 -24.01 -18.34 -64.33
C ALA A 358 -24.95 -18.66 -65.52
N GLY A 359 -26.01 -19.43 -65.29
CA GLY A 359 -27.01 -19.80 -66.31
C GLY A 359 -26.63 -21.02 -67.16
N VAL A 360 -25.62 -21.79 -66.77
CA VAL A 360 -25.22 -23.03 -67.47
C VAL A 360 -25.82 -24.24 -66.77
N SER A 361 -26.61 -25.02 -67.51
CA SER A 361 -27.18 -26.28 -66.99
C SER A 361 -26.09 -27.32 -66.78
N VAL A 362 -25.99 -27.83 -65.56
CA VAL A 362 -25.10 -28.93 -65.16
C VAL A 362 -25.66 -29.59 -63.90
N SER A 363 -25.56 -30.92 -63.81
CA SER A 363 -25.91 -31.67 -62.60
C SER A 363 -24.85 -31.48 -61.53
N VAL A 364 -25.26 -31.32 -60.28
CA VAL A 364 -24.33 -31.18 -59.15
C VAL A 364 -24.00 -32.57 -58.61
N THR A 365 -22.97 -33.20 -59.17
CA THR A 365 -22.54 -34.57 -58.84
C THR A 365 -21.32 -34.60 -57.92
N GLY A 366 -20.61 -33.47 -57.79
CA GLY A 366 -19.30 -33.40 -57.14
C GLY A 366 -18.20 -34.14 -57.91
N LYS A 367 -18.46 -34.54 -59.16
CA LYS A 367 -17.49 -35.18 -60.06
C LYS A 367 -17.29 -34.31 -61.30
N PHE A 368 -16.04 -34.06 -61.67
CA PHE A 368 -15.69 -33.30 -62.85
C PHE A 368 -15.70 -34.25 -64.06
N ASP A 369 -16.92 -34.65 -64.42
CA ASP A 369 -17.23 -35.57 -65.51
C ASP A 369 -17.34 -34.85 -66.86
N SER A 370 -17.65 -35.60 -67.93
CA SER A 370 -17.80 -35.07 -69.28
C SER A 370 -18.90 -34.00 -69.38
N ALA A 371 -19.97 -34.11 -68.59
CA ALA A 371 -21.02 -33.09 -68.51
C ALA A 371 -20.50 -31.78 -67.90
N THR A 372 -19.68 -31.88 -66.85
CA THR A 372 -19.03 -30.72 -66.23
C THR A 372 -18.03 -30.06 -67.18
N VAL A 373 -17.23 -30.84 -67.91
CA VAL A 373 -16.33 -30.32 -68.95
C VAL A 373 -17.11 -29.54 -70.01
N ALA A 374 -18.22 -30.10 -70.51
CA ALA A 374 -19.07 -29.43 -71.50
C ALA A 374 -19.68 -28.12 -70.95
N ALA A 375 -20.11 -28.12 -69.68
CA ALA A 375 -20.63 -26.93 -69.01
C ALA A 375 -19.56 -25.83 -68.86
N VAL A 376 -18.33 -26.18 -68.49
CA VAL A 376 -17.21 -25.23 -68.40
C VAL A 376 -16.90 -24.63 -69.76
N LYS A 377 -16.82 -25.44 -70.83
CA LYS A 377 -16.61 -24.94 -72.20
C LYS A 377 -17.70 -23.95 -72.62
N LYS A 378 -18.96 -24.29 -72.35
CA LYS A 378 -20.11 -23.42 -72.65
C LYS A 378 -20.01 -22.07 -71.91
N PHE A 379 -19.65 -22.09 -70.63
CA PHE A 379 -19.43 -20.88 -69.85
C PHE A 379 -18.26 -20.05 -70.40
N GLN A 380 -17.11 -20.67 -70.66
CA GLN A 380 -15.92 -20.01 -71.20
C GLN A 380 -16.22 -19.30 -72.52
N SER A 381 -16.89 -19.97 -73.46
CA SER A 381 -17.35 -19.37 -74.72
C SER A 381 -18.25 -18.15 -74.50
N SER A 382 -19.19 -18.24 -73.54
CA SER A 382 -20.08 -17.11 -73.20
C SER A 382 -19.35 -15.88 -72.65
N LYS A 383 -18.15 -16.08 -72.08
CA LYS A 383 -17.29 -15.02 -71.52
C LYS A 383 -16.12 -14.65 -72.42
N LYS A 384 -16.08 -15.16 -73.65
CA LYS A 384 -14.98 -14.94 -74.62
C LYS A 384 -13.61 -15.36 -74.06
N LEU A 385 -13.61 -16.44 -73.29
CA LEU A 385 -12.39 -17.10 -72.81
C LEU A 385 -12.04 -18.28 -73.73
N GLY A 386 -10.82 -18.80 -73.65
CA GLY A 386 -10.47 -20.07 -74.29
C GLY A 386 -11.34 -21.20 -73.73
N ALA A 387 -12.04 -21.91 -74.60
CA ALA A 387 -12.99 -22.96 -74.23
C ALA A 387 -12.32 -24.35 -74.10
N ASP A 388 -11.30 -24.43 -73.24
CA ASP A 388 -10.52 -25.65 -72.98
C ASP A 388 -11.28 -26.70 -72.13
N GLY A 389 -12.31 -26.28 -71.38
CA GLY A 389 -13.08 -27.14 -70.48
C GLY A 389 -12.43 -27.36 -69.12
N GLU A 390 -11.34 -26.64 -68.82
CA GLU A 390 -10.67 -26.61 -67.53
C GLU A 390 -11.11 -25.38 -66.75
N ALA A 391 -11.49 -25.55 -65.48
CA ALA A 391 -11.80 -24.40 -64.63
C ALA A 391 -10.49 -23.87 -64.03
N GLY A 392 -9.80 -23.01 -64.76
CA GLY A 392 -8.59 -22.31 -64.33
C GLY A 392 -8.86 -20.88 -63.80
N PRO A 393 -7.81 -20.12 -63.45
CA PRO A 393 -7.94 -18.78 -62.84
C PRO A 393 -8.83 -17.80 -63.60
N LYS A 394 -8.71 -17.73 -64.93
CA LYS A 394 -9.55 -16.85 -65.77
C LYS A 394 -11.02 -17.24 -65.74
N THR A 395 -11.31 -18.55 -65.73
CA THR A 395 -12.68 -19.07 -65.65
C THR A 395 -13.28 -18.78 -64.29
N PHE A 396 -12.53 -19.00 -63.21
CA PHE A 396 -12.97 -18.70 -61.86
C PHE A 396 -13.17 -17.21 -61.62
N ASP A 397 -12.27 -16.33 -62.08
CA ASP A 397 -12.45 -14.87 -62.00
C ASP A 397 -13.73 -14.41 -62.71
N ALA A 398 -14.09 -15.03 -63.83
CA ALA A 398 -15.34 -14.74 -64.53
C ALA A 398 -16.59 -15.32 -63.81
N LEU A 399 -16.44 -16.38 -63.02
CA LEU A 399 -17.50 -17.00 -62.21
C LEU A 399 -17.70 -16.29 -60.86
N PHE A 400 -16.64 -15.72 -60.30
CA PHE A 400 -16.61 -15.07 -59.00
C PHE A 400 -17.35 -13.73 -59.03
N GLY A 401 -18.67 -13.79 -58.98
CA GLY A 401 -19.51 -12.65 -58.63
C GLY A 401 -19.64 -12.46 -57.12
N SER A 402 -20.31 -11.40 -56.69
CA SER A 402 -20.67 -11.22 -55.28
C SER A 402 -21.93 -12.03 -54.93
N VAL A 403 -21.96 -12.62 -53.73
CA VAL A 403 -23.18 -13.14 -53.10
C VAL A 403 -23.41 -12.33 -51.83
N LYS A 404 -24.50 -11.58 -51.79
CA LYS A 404 -24.83 -10.69 -50.68
C LYS A 404 -25.44 -11.45 -49.50
N SER A 405 -25.18 -10.95 -48.30
CA SER A 405 -25.90 -11.40 -47.10
C SER A 405 -27.42 -11.31 -47.32
N GLY A 406 -28.14 -12.36 -46.94
CA GLY A 406 -29.59 -12.51 -47.16
C GLY A 406 -30.00 -13.15 -48.49
N ALA A 407 -29.08 -13.30 -49.45
CA ALA A 407 -29.36 -13.94 -50.73
C ALA A 407 -29.67 -15.45 -50.58
N SER A 408 -30.26 -16.04 -51.61
CA SER A 408 -30.51 -17.48 -51.77
C SER A 408 -30.08 -17.96 -53.17
N GLY A 409 -30.15 -19.26 -53.44
CA GLY A 409 -29.87 -19.86 -54.75
C GLY A 409 -28.48 -20.50 -54.86
N ASP A 410 -28.10 -20.90 -56.07
CA ASP A 410 -26.91 -21.77 -56.29
C ASP A 410 -25.60 -21.13 -55.80
N GLY A 411 -25.46 -19.80 -55.86
CA GLY A 411 -24.30 -19.11 -55.29
C GLY A 411 -24.16 -19.29 -53.77
N VAL A 412 -25.28 -19.37 -53.06
CA VAL A 412 -25.29 -19.65 -51.62
C VAL A 412 -24.96 -21.12 -51.37
N SER A 413 -25.47 -22.04 -52.19
CA SER A 413 -25.12 -23.46 -52.11
C SER A 413 -23.62 -23.69 -52.32
N ALA A 414 -23.00 -23.01 -53.29
CA ALA A 414 -21.56 -23.03 -53.48
C ALA A 414 -20.80 -22.51 -52.25
N ALA A 415 -21.23 -21.38 -51.68
CA ALA A 415 -20.58 -20.80 -50.50
C ALA A 415 -20.70 -21.73 -49.29
N LYS A 416 -21.88 -22.30 -49.04
CA LYS A 416 -22.11 -23.24 -47.94
C LYS A 416 -21.29 -24.51 -48.09
N THR A 417 -21.18 -25.03 -49.31
CA THR A 417 -20.34 -26.20 -49.63
C THR A 417 -18.89 -25.94 -49.23
N LEU A 418 -18.32 -24.80 -49.63
CA LEU A 418 -16.93 -24.47 -49.31
C LEU A 418 -16.72 -24.09 -47.83
N LEU A 419 -17.67 -23.40 -47.19
CA LEU A 419 -17.61 -23.10 -45.75
C LEU A 419 -17.63 -24.39 -44.92
N THR A 420 -18.49 -25.33 -45.29
CA THR A 420 -18.54 -26.65 -44.65
C THR A 420 -17.22 -27.38 -44.86
N LEU A 421 -16.68 -27.37 -46.09
CA LEU A 421 -15.36 -27.94 -46.40
C LEU A 421 -14.28 -27.36 -45.48
N VAL A 422 -14.29 -26.05 -45.22
CA VAL A 422 -13.28 -25.41 -44.35
C VAL A 422 -13.63 -25.44 -42.85
N GLY A 423 -14.67 -26.17 -42.45
CA GLY A 423 -15.04 -26.42 -41.06
C GLY A 423 -15.84 -25.30 -40.38
N TYR A 424 -16.48 -24.41 -41.16
CA TYR A 424 -17.36 -23.38 -40.66
C TYR A 424 -18.82 -23.86 -40.69
N PRO A 425 -19.57 -23.75 -39.57
CA PRO A 425 -20.94 -24.22 -39.51
C PRO A 425 -21.84 -23.41 -40.45
N VAL A 426 -22.80 -24.07 -41.09
CA VAL A 426 -23.76 -23.43 -41.99
C VAL A 426 -25.19 -23.79 -41.57
N ALA A 427 -26.09 -22.82 -41.65
CA ALA A 427 -27.50 -23.05 -41.33
C ALA A 427 -28.16 -23.95 -42.38
N SER A 428 -29.11 -24.81 -41.97
CA SER A 428 -29.83 -25.74 -42.84
C SER A 428 -30.76 -25.07 -43.88
N GLY A 429 -31.16 -23.82 -43.67
CA GLY A 429 -32.01 -23.08 -44.60
C GLY A 429 -31.34 -22.74 -45.95
N THR A 430 -32.06 -22.11 -46.88
CA THR A 430 -31.54 -21.82 -48.24
C THR A 430 -30.85 -20.46 -48.38
N LYS A 431 -30.92 -19.60 -47.36
CA LYS A 431 -30.35 -18.25 -47.38
C LYS A 431 -28.95 -18.18 -46.78
N LEU A 432 -28.17 -17.21 -47.24
CA LEU A 432 -26.93 -16.77 -46.59
C LEU A 432 -27.27 -15.80 -45.46
N ALA A 433 -27.82 -16.34 -44.37
CA ALA A 433 -28.25 -15.60 -43.20
C ALA A 433 -27.96 -16.39 -41.92
N GLY A 434 -28.20 -15.77 -40.75
CA GLY A 434 -27.96 -16.38 -39.44
C GLY A 434 -26.53 -16.91 -39.33
N ASP A 435 -26.38 -18.15 -38.86
CA ASP A 435 -25.09 -18.82 -38.67
C ASP A 435 -24.23 -18.85 -39.93
N THR A 436 -24.83 -18.93 -41.12
CA THR A 436 -24.05 -18.92 -42.38
C THR A 436 -23.38 -17.57 -42.59
N ALA A 437 -24.09 -16.46 -42.35
CA ALA A 437 -23.51 -15.13 -42.47
C ALA A 437 -22.45 -14.89 -41.39
N THR A 438 -22.68 -15.38 -40.16
CA THR A 438 -21.69 -15.36 -39.07
C THR A 438 -20.43 -16.12 -39.46
N SER A 439 -20.58 -17.29 -40.08
CA SER A 439 -19.47 -18.10 -40.59
C SER A 439 -18.70 -17.42 -41.72
N VAL A 440 -19.37 -16.73 -42.65
CA VAL A 440 -18.70 -15.92 -43.68
C VAL A 440 -17.87 -14.81 -43.03
N LYS A 441 -18.44 -14.06 -42.08
CA LYS A 441 -17.73 -13.02 -41.34
C LYS A 441 -16.51 -13.58 -40.62
N ALA A 442 -16.68 -14.67 -39.88
CA ALA A 442 -15.62 -15.32 -39.14
C ALA A 442 -14.50 -15.86 -40.05
N PHE A 443 -14.86 -16.44 -41.21
CA PHE A 443 -13.90 -16.87 -42.22
C PHE A 443 -13.13 -15.68 -42.77
N ARG A 444 -13.82 -14.64 -43.24
CA ARG A 444 -13.20 -13.44 -43.80
C ARG A 444 -12.24 -12.77 -42.81
N THR A 445 -12.67 -12.57 -41.56
CA THR A 445 -11.82 -12.03 -40.50
C THR A 445 -10.59 -12.89 -40.26
N ALA A 446 -10.73 -14.22 -40.24
CA ALA A 446 -9.59 -15.13 -40.10
C ALA A 446 -8.60 -15.03 -41.28
N GLN A 447 -9.07 -14.59 -42.45
CA GLN A 447 -8.25 -14.37 -43.65
C GLN A 447 -7.73 -12.93 -43.81
N GLY A 448 -7.94 -12.08 -42.79
CA GLY A 448 -7.53 -10.67 -42.83
C GLY A 448 -8.36 -9.81 -43.80
N LEU A 449 -9.58 -10.24 -44.11
CA LEU A 449 -10.59 -9.49 -44.87
C LEU A 449 -11.59 -8.85 -43.89
N SER A 450 -12.37 -7.87 -44.37
CA SER A 450 -13.42 -7.22 -43.58
C SER A 450 -14.47 -8.20 -43.08
N ALA A 451 -15.06 -7.94 -41.90
CA ALA A 451 -16.10 -8.76 -41.29
C ALA A 451 -17.49 -8.60 -41.96
N SER A 452 -17.52 -8.60 -43.30
CA SER A 452 -18.74 -8.59 -44.10
C SER A 452 -19.40 -9.98 -44.14
N GLY A 453 -20.73 -10.01 -44.22
CA GLY A 453 -21.49 -11.25 -44.48
C GLY A 453 -21.51 -11.65 -45.96
N ASP A 454 -20.86 -10.87 -46.82
CA ASP A 454 -20.85 -11.10 -48.27
C ASP A 454 -19.71 -12.04 -48.70
N VAL A 455 -19.97 -12.82 -49.75
CA VAL A 455 -18.95 -13.63 -50.43
C VAL A 455 -18.58 -12.92 -51.73
N ASP A 456 -17.51 -12.14 -51.69
CA ASP A 456 -16.92 -11.45 -52.85
C ASP A 456 -15.82 -12.28 -53.52
N ALA A 457 -15.20 -11.73 -54.58
CA ALA A 457 -14.16 -12.42 -55.33
C ALA A 457 -12.97 -12.86 -54.46
N ASN A 458 -12.54 -12.02 -53.50
CA ASN A 458 -11.45 -12.38 -52.59
C ASN A 458 -11.86 -13.50 -51.63
N THR A 459 -13.11 -13.50 -51.14
CA THR A 459 -13.66 -14.59 -50.31
C THR A 459 -13.72 -15.89 -51.09
N TRP A 460 -14.20 -15.85 -52.35
CA TRP A 460 -14.23 -17.02 -53.21
C TRP A 460 -12.84 -17.59 -53.44
N LYS A 461 -11.88 -16.74 -53.83
CA LYS A 461 -10.48 -17.14 -54.02
C LYS A 461 -9.95 -17.80 -52.75
N LYS A 462 -10.15 -17.17 -51.59
CA LYS A 462 -9.68 -17.72 -50.32
C LYS A 462 -10.33 -19.08 -50.03
N LEU A 463 -11.64 -19.23 -50.18
CA LEU A 463 -12.37 -20.49 -49.95
C LEU A 463 -11.91 -21.62 -50.89
N PHE A 464 -11.77 -21.34 -52.19
CA PHE A 464 -11.31 -22.33 -53.17
C PHE A 464 -9.84 -22.70 -52.98
N MET A 465 -9.01 -21.75 -52.53
CA MET A 465 -7.59 -21.97 -52.23
C MET A 465 -7.34 -22.58 -50.84
N SER A 466 -8.36 -22.76 -50.01
CA SER A 466 -8.22 -23.39 -48.71
C SER A 466 -7.73 -24.82 -48.82
N ILE A 467 -6.79 -25.17 -47.95
CA ILE A 467 -6.47 -26.57 -47.69
C ILE A 467 -7.73 -27.27 -47.15
N THR A 468 -8.00 -28.49 -47.59
CA THR A 468 -9.01 -29.32 -46.94
C THR A 468 -8.52 -29.56 -45.50
N PRO A 469 -9.24 -29.08 -44.48
CA PRO A 469 -8.78 -29.19 -43.11
C PRO A 469 -8.93 -30.61 -42.59
N ALA A 470 -8.15 -30.91 -41.55
CA ALA A 470 -8.28 -32.10 -40.73
C ALA A 470 -9.67 -32.21 -40.07
N PRO A 471 -10.02 -33.34 -39.42
CA PRO A 471 -11.09 -33.38 -38.43
C PRO A 471 -10.95 -32.26 -37.38
N GLN A 472 -12.03 -31.94 -36.67
CA GLN A 472 -11.93 -30.98 -35.56
C GLN A 472 -10.89 -31.52 -34.55
N PRO A 473 -9.98 -30.68 -34.03
CA PRO A 473 -9.02 -31.14 -33.04
C PRO A 473 -9.71 -31.82 -31.85
N LEU A 474 -9.12 -32.89 -31.35
CA LEU A 474 -9.66 -33.58 -30.17
C LEU A 474 -8.90 -33.11 -28.93
N LEU A 475 -9.63 -32.63 -27.93
CA LEU A 475 -9.08 -32.34 -26.60
C LEU A 475 -9.35 -33.51 -25.66
N THR A 476 -8.29 -33.98 -25.00
CA THR A 476 -8.34 -35.02 -23.96
C THR A 476 -7.73 -34.51 -22.66
N GLY A 477 -8.05 -35.18 -21.55
CA GLY A 477 -7.65 -34.78 -20.21
C GLY A 477 -8.78 -34.12 -19.41
N THR A 478 -8.57 -33.96 -18.11
CA THR A 478 -9.57 -33.37 -17.20
C THR A 478 -9.38 -31.85 -17.15
N PRO A 479 -10.42 -31.04 -17.43
CA PRO A 479 -10.33 -29.58 -17.34
C PRO A 479 -10.34 -29.13 -15.87
N GLN A 480 -9.22 -29.29 -15.18
CA GLN A 480 -9.02 -28.86 -13.79
C GLN A 480 -7.63 -28.21 -13.64
N VAL A 481 -7.53 -27.14 -12.85
CA VAL A 481 -6.24 -26.49 -12.54
C VAL A 481 -5.18 -27.53 -12.15
N THR A 482 -3.94 -27.36 -12.62
CA THR A 482 -2.78 -28.26 -12.52
C THR A 482 -2.82 -29.53 -13.37
N LYS A 483 -3.97 -29.88 -13.98
CA LYS A 483 -4.04 -30.98 -14.95
C LYS A 483 -3.63 -30.49 -16.34
N THR A 484 -3.20 -31.42 -17.18
CA THR A 484 -2.77 -31.13 -18.55
C THR A 484 -3.86 -31.55 -19.52
N LEU A 485 -4.25 -30.62 -20.40
CA LEU A 485 -5.02 -30.94 -21.59
C LEU A 485 -4.07 -31.34 -22.72
N GLN A 486 -4.42 -32.41 -23.42
CA GLN A 486 -3.72 -32.86 -24.62
C GLN A 486 -4.58 -32.66 -25.84
N ALA A 487 -4.01 -32.04 -26.87
CA ALA A 487 -4.66 -31.76 -28.14
C ALA A 487 -4.09 -32.65 -29.25
N ASP A 488 -4.97 -33.37 -29.93
CA ASP A 488 -4.68 -33.98 -31.22
C ASP A 488 -5.15 -33.03 -32.33
N PRO A 489 -4.23 -32.44 -33.13
CA PRO A 489 -4.60 -31.55 -34.23
C PRO A 489 -5.23 -32.27 -35.43
N GLY A 490 -5.23 -33.61 -35.46
CA GLY A 490 -5.78 -34.44 -36.54
C GLY A 490 -4.89 -34.49 -37.80
N THR A 491 -5.38 -35.15 -38.85
CA THR A 491 -4.66 -35.34 -40.12
C THR A 491 -4.85 -34.17 -41.08
N TRP A 492 -3.77 -33.49 -41.45
CA TRP A 492 -3.80 -32.37 -42.41
C TRP A 492 -3.31 -32.78 -43.80
N LEU A 493 -3.56 -31.91 -44.80
CA LEU A 493 -3.06 -32.10 -46.17
C LEU A 493 -1.55 -32.35 -46.19
N SER A 494 -1.10 -33.33 -46.96
CA SER A 494 0.33 -33.65 -47.09
C SER A 494 1.17 -32.43 -47.51
N GLY A 495 2.27 -32.22 -46.78
CA GLY A 495 3.17 -31.08 -46.93
C GLY A 495 2.64 -29.76 -46.38
N ALA A 496 1.58 -29.77 -45.55
CA ALA A 496 1.16 -28.60 -44.79
C ALA A 496 1.99 -28.44 -43.51
N SER A 497 2.38 -27.21 -43.18
CA SER A 497 3.00 -26.84 -41.91
C SER A 497 1.92 -26.53 -40.88
N LEU A 498 2.12 -26.92 -39.62
CA LEU A 498 1.18 -26.68 -38.52
C LEU A 498 1.76 -25.70 -37.51
N ARG A 499 0.91 -24.78 -37.04
CA ARG A 499 1.17 -23.93 -35.88
C ARG A 499 0.03 -24.06 -34.87
N TYR A 500 0.34 -24.00 -33.58
CA TYR A 500 -0.64 -24.15 -32.52
C TYR A 500 -0.67 -22.94 -31.60
N GLN A 501 -1.83 -22.70 -30.99
CA GLN A 501 -2.02 -21.67 -29.99
C GLN A 501 -3.16 -22.05 -29.04
N TRP A 502 -2.92 -21.91 -27.74
CA TRP A 502 -3.96 -22.01 -26.71
C TRP A 502 -4.54 -20.64 -26.36
N TYR A 503 -5.83 -20.60 -26.02
CA TYR A 503 -6.56 -19.39 -25.69
C TYR A 503 -7.35 -19.57 -24.40
N ARG A 504 -7.44 -18.50 -23.60
CA ARG A 504 -8.29 -18.39 -22.41
C ARG A 504 -9.40 -17.39 -22.72
N ASN A 505 -10.65 -17.84 -22.72
CA ASN A 505 -11.81 -16.99 -23.08
C ASN A 505 -11.60 -16.19 -24.39
N GLY A 506 -10.94 -16.79 -25.38
CA GLY A 506 -10.67 -16.16 -26.68
C GLY A 506 -9.39 -15.31 -26.77
N ALA A 507 -8.73 -15.00 -25.65
CA ALA A 507 -7.43 -14.32 -25.64
C ALA A 507 -6.28 -15.33 -25.71
N ALA A 508 -5.25 -15.05 -26.52
CA ALA A 508 -4.11 -15.96 -26.68
C ALA A 508 -3.30 -16.06 -25.38
N ILE A 509 -2.96 -17.29 -24.97
CA ILE A 509 -2.09 -17.56 -23.83
C ILE A 509 -0.64 -17.51 -24.33
N SER A 510 0.12 -16.52 -23.87
CA SER A 510 1.50 -16.30 -24.34
C SER A 510 2.37 -17.56 -24.16
N GLY A 511 3.14 -17.91 -25.18
CA GLY A 511 4.04 -19.07 -25.17
C GLY A 511 3.36 -20.45 -25.25
N ALA A 512 2.03 -20.53 -25.14
CA ALA A 512 1.31 -21.79 -25.23
C ALA A 512 1.08 -22.20 -26.69
N THR A 513 2.13 -22.70 -27.34
CA THR A 513 2.16 -23.08 -28.77
C THR A 513 2.41 -24.56 -29.01
N GLY A 514 2.42 -25.38 -27.96
CA GLY A 514 2.52 -26.85 -28.05
C GLY A 514 1.17 -27.54 -28.19
N THR A 515 1.20 -28.86 -28.38
CA THR A 515 0.00 -29.73 -28.38
C THR A 515 -0.50 -30.08 -26.97
N SER A 516 0.26 -29.73 -25.93
CA SER A 516 -0.12 -29.91 -24.53
C SER A 516 -0.22 -28.57 -23.81
N TYR A 517 -1.16 -28.41 -22.89
CA TYR A 517 -1.23 -27.25 -22.00
C TYR A 517 -1.63 -27.65 -20.58
N THR A 518 -0.74 -27.37 -19.62
CA THR A 518 -1.02 -27.52 -18.19
C THR A 518 -1.82 -26.32 -17.69
N LEU A 519 -3.02 -26.60 -17.20
CA LEU A 519 -3.98 -25.61 -16.75
C LEU A 519 -3.46 -24.85 -15.53
N GLN A 520 -3.43 -23.53 -15.66
CA GLN A 520 -2.94 -22.60 -14.66
C GLN A 520 -4.07 -22.11 -13.75
N PRO A 521 -3.75 -21.55 -12.56
CA PRO A 521 -4.75 -21.00 -11.64
C PRO A 521 -5.75 -20.03 -12.27
N GLU A 522 -5.28 -19.17 -13.18
CA GLU A 522 -6.09 -18.16 -13.87
C GLU A 522 -7.01 -18.75 -14.96
N ASP A 523 -6.87 -20.04 -15.29
CA ASP A 523 -7.82 -20.74 -16.15
C ASP A 523 -9.09 -21.14 -15.40
N ALA A 524 -9.09 -21.16 -14.06
CA ALA A 524 -10.24 -21.60 -13.26
C ALA A 524 -11.53 -20.83 -13.59
N GLY A 525 -12.59 -21.56 -13.90
CA GLY A 525 -13.90 -21.04 -14.31
C GLY A 525 -13.96 -20.57 -15.77
N THR A 526 -12.87 -20.66 -16.52
CA THR A 526 -12.80 -20.21 -17.92
C THR A 526 -12.83 -21.37 -18.90
N VAL A 527 -13.16 -21.08 -20.16
CA VAL A 527 -13.02 -22.02 -21.27
C VAL A 527 -11.64 -21.86 -21.88
N VAL A 528 -10.89 -22.96 -21.94
CA VAL A 528 -9.61 -23.02 -22.64
C VAL A 528 -9.82 -23.61 -24.03
N THR A 529 -9.28 -22.96 -25.05
CA THR A 529 -9.46 -23.34 -26.46
C THR A 529 -8.11 -23.59 -27.12
N PHE A 530 -7.94 -24.75 -27.72
CA PHE A 530 -6.82 -25.06 -28.59
C PHE A 530 -7.15 -24.65 -30.02
N ALA A 531 -6.21 -24.05 -30.74
CA ALA A 531 -6.30 -23.82 -32.17
C ALA A 531 -5.10 -24.42 -32.91
N ALA A 532 -5.39 -25.19 -33.96
CA ALA A 532 -4.40 -25.65 -34.93
C ALA A 532 -4.62 -24.92 -36.26
N THR A 533 -3.59 -24.27 -36.76
CA THR A 533 -3.59 -23.63 -38.08
C THR A 533 -2.66 -24.39 -39.01
N GLY A 534 -3.21 -24.92 -40.10
CA GLY A 534 -2.43 -25.47 -41.20
C GLY A 534 -2.18 -24.43 -42.28
N SER A 535 -0.95 -24.40 -42.80
CA SER A 535 -0.53 -23.54 -43.90
C SER A 535 0.22 -24.32 -44.96
N LYS A 536 0.12 -23.90 -46.21
CA LYS A 536 0.89 -24.43 -47.35
C LYS A 536 1.13 -23.30 -48.35
N PRO A 537 2.31 -23.20 -48.99
CA PRO A 537 2.59 -22.16 -49.97
C PRO A 537 1.49 -22.07 -51.05
N ALA A 538 1.12 -20.84 -51.40
CA ALA A 538 0.04 -20.51 -52.34
C ALA A 538 -1.38 -20.99 -51.94
N MET A 539 -1.60 -21.56 -50.75
CA MET A 539 -2.92 -21.96 -50.26
C MET A 539 -3.40 -21.09 -49.09
N THR A 540 -4.71 -20.99 -48.95
CA THR A 540 -5.33 -20.33 -47.81
C THR A 540 -5.16 -21.18 -46.56
N SER A 541 -4.56 -20.59 -45.52
CA SER A 541 -4.41 -21.25 -44.23
C SER A 541 -5.76 -21.40 -43.54
N VAL A 542 -5.97 -22.54 -42.89
CA VAL A 542 -7.22 -22.83 -42.16
C VAL A 542 -6.90 -23.08 -40.70
N THR A 543 -7.68 -22.48 -39.81
CA THR A 543 -7.57 -22.67 -38.37
C THR A 543 -8.77 -23.46 -37.86
N ARG A 544 -8.51 -24.55 -37.12
CA ARG A 544 -9.55 -25.33 -36.44
C ARG A 544 -9.35 -25.25 -34.94
N LYS A 545 -10.48 -25.18 -34.22
CA LYS A 545 -10.49 -24.99 -32.78
C LYS A 545 -11.26 -26.10 -32.07
N ALA A 546 -10.82 -26.38 -30.85
CA ALA A 546 -11.51 -27.23 -29.90
C ALA A 546 -11.46 -26.57 -28.52
N SER A 547 -12.58 -26.59 -27.80
CA SER A 547 -12.73 -25.91 -26.52
C SER A 547 -13.03 -26.92 -25.43
N SER A 548 -12.42 -26.73 -24.26
CA SER A 548 -12.76 -27.49 -23.06
C SER A 548 -14.10 -27.00 -22.47
N PRO A 549 -14.75 -27.80 -21.61
CA PRO A 549 -15.66 -27.26 -20.60
C PRO A 549 -14.95 -26.22 -19.70
N ALA A 550 -15.72 -25.49 -18.89
CA ALA A 550 -15.15 -24.58 -17.90
C ALA A 550 -14.20 -25.32 -16.95
N VAL A 551 -12.99 -24.77 -16.74
CA VAL A 551 -11.95 -25.42 -15.95
C VAL A 551 -12.31 -25.40 -14.46
N ALA A 552 -12.38 -26.57 -13.84
CA ALA A 552 -12.64 -26.70 -12.41
C ALA A 552 -11.45 -26.25 -11.56
N LYS A 553 -11.73 -25.72 -10.37
CA LYS A 553 -10.70 -25.46 -9.35
C LYS A 553 -10.11 -26.77 -8.83
N ALA A 554 -8.83 -26.74 -8.45
CA ALA A 554 -8.17 -27.82 -7.73
C ALA A 554 -8.57 -27.83 -6.24
N ASN A 555 -8.20 -28.89 -5.52
CA ASN A 555 -8.42 -28.99 -4.08
C ASN A 555 -7.10 -28.91 -3.32
N LEU A 556 -7.11 -28.28 -2.14
CA LEU A 556 -5.97 -28.32 -1.23
C LEU A 556 -5.81 -29.75 -0.69
N SER A 557 -4.58 -30.27 -0.70
CA SER A 557 -4.28 -31.64 -0.30
C SER A 557 -4.08 -31.80 1.21
N THR A 558 -3.64 -30.74 1.89
CA THR A 558 -3.37 -30.76 3.34
C THR A 558 -4.04 -29.56 3.99
N THR A 559 -4.99 -29.82 4.90
CA THR A 559 -5.81 -28.81 5.58
C THR A 559 -5.95 -29.13 7.08
N PRO A 560 -4.88 -28.96 7.88
CA PRO A 560 -4.89 -29.30 9.30
C PRO A 560 -5.92 -28.44 10.07
N THR A 561 -6.43 -29.00 11.17
CA THR A 561 -7.27 -28.25 12.11
C THR A 561 -6.41 -27.23 12.86
N PRO A 562 -6.78 -25.94 12.89
CA PRO A 562 -6.00 -24.92 13.57
C PRO A 562 -6.04 -25.09 15.10
N THR A 563 -5.01 -24.60 15.78
CA THR A 563 -4.97 -24.53 17.25
C THR A 563 -4.98 -23.09 17.74
N ILE A 564 -5.28 -22.89 19.02
CA ILE A 564 -5.24 -21.58 19.68
C ILE A 564 -4.17 -21.64 20.77
N THR A 565 -3.30 -20.62 20.80
CA THR A 565 -2.35 -20.39 21.90
C THR A 565 -2.72 -19.15 22.70
N GLY A 566 -2.32 -19.09 23.98
CA GLY A 566 -2.65 -18.01 24.90
C GLY A 566 -3.57 -18.45 26.03
N THR A 567 -3.78 -17.57 27.01
CA THR A 567 -4.60 -17.86 28.20
C THR A 567 -6.02 -17.36 27.99
N ALA A 568 -7.03 -18.17 28.32
CA ALA A 568 -8.44 -17.78 28.23
C ALA A 568 -8.84 -16.91 29.44
N LYS A 569 -8.46 -15.63 29.41
CA LYS A 569 -8.75 -14.65 30.45
C LYS A 569 -9.04 -13.28 29.83
N ALA A 570 -10.07 -12.59 30.31
CA ALA A 570 -10.41 -11.27 29.78
C ALA A 570 -9.22 -10.30 29.89
N GLY A 571 -8.98 -9.55 28.83
CA GLY A 571 -7.85 -8.62 28.68
C GLY A 571 -6.60 -9.22 28.04
N THR A 572 -6.44 -10.55 27.99
CA THR A 572 -5.28 -11.21 27.32
C THR A 572 -5.59 -11.57 25.87
N SER A 573 -4.55 -11.78 25.07
CA SER A 573 -4.68 -12.15 23.65
C SER A 573 -4.56 -13.65 23.42
N LEU A 574 -5.45 -14.17 22.57
CA LEU A 574 -5.34 -15.48 21.95
C LEU A 574 -4.74 -15.35 20.54
N THR A 575 -3.99 -16.34 20.10
CA THR A 575 -3.37 -16.38 18.76
C THR A 575 -3.77 -17.67 18.04
N ALA A 576 -4.22 -17.55 16.80
CA ALA A 576 -4.55 -18.67 15.95
C ALA A 576 -3.29 -19.22 15.27
N VAL A 577 -3.12 -20.53 15.31
CA VAL A 577 -2.04 -21.25 14.62
C VAL A 577 -2.67 -22.11 13.53
N PRO A 578 -2.60 -21.70 12.25
CA PRO A 578 -3.31 -22.35 11.16
C PRO A 578 -2.72 -23.71 10.73
N GLY A 579 -1.45 -23.99 11.07
CA GLY A 579 -0.69 -25.13 10.57
C GLY A 579 -0.22 -24.96 9.11
N THR A 580 0.42 -25.99 8.56
CA THR A 580 0.95 -25.95 7.19
C THR A 580 -0.05 -26.53 6.20
N TRP A 581 -0.52 -25.69 5.26
CA TRP A 581 -1.49 -26.07 4.24
C TRP A 581 -0.79 -26.29 2.90
N ALA A 582 -1.23 -27.27 2.13
CA ALA A 582 -0.61 -27.65 0.86
C ALA A 582 -1.63 -27.72 -0.29
N PRO A 583 -1.22 -27.36 -1.52
CA PRO A 583 0.12 -26.87 -1.90
C PRO A 583 0.40 -25.39 -1.51
N ALA A 584 1.58 -25.11 -0.96
CA ALA A 584 1.99 -23.75 -0.55
C ALA A 584 2.32 -22.83 -1.76
N PRO A 585 2.28 -21.49 -1.61
CA PRO A 585 1.74 -20.73 -0.48
C PRO A 585 0.20 -20.72 -0.46
N VAL A 586 -0.38 -20.61 0.74
CA VAL A 586 -1.83 -20.47 1.01
C VAL A 586 -2.01 -19.23 1.89
N THR A 587 -3.00 -18.39 1.57
CA THR A 587 -3.34 -17.21 2.40
C THR A 587 -4.47 -17.54 3.36
N PHE A 588 -4.42 -16.99 4.58
CA PHE A 588 -5.37 -17.32 5.64
C PHE A 588 -6.26 -16.15 6.02
N GLY A 589 -7.56 -16.38 6.07
CA GLY A 589 -8.53 -15.52 6.76
C GLY A 589 -8.96 -16.14 8.09
N TYR A 590 -9.24 -15.30 9.08
CA TYR A 590 -9.64 -15.75 10.42
C TYR A 590 -11.03 -15.22 10.76
N GLN A 591 -11.75 -15.96 11.59
CA GLN A 591 -12.97 -15.51 12.24
C GLN A 591 -13.03 -16.13 13.63
N TRP A 592 -12.90 -15.29 14.67
CA TRP A 592 -13.06 -15.75 16.05
C TRP A 592 -14.53 -15.94 16.40
N LEU A 593 -14.82 -16.95 17.22
CA LEU A 593 -16.17 -17.34 17.61
C LEU A 593 -16.30 -17.39 19.14
N ARG A 594 -17.40 -16.87 19.66
CA ARG A 594 -17.83 -16.95 21.07
C ARG A 594 -18.99 -17.93 21.16
N ASP A 595 -18.82 -19.02 21.89
CA ASP A 595 -19.81 -20.10 22.03
C ASP A 595 -20.37 -20.58 20.67
N GLY A 596 -19.48 -20.66 19.68
CA GLY A 596 -19.79 -21.08 18.32
C GLY A 596 -20.37 -20.00 17.40
N LYS A 597 -20.65 -18.79 17.89
CA LYS A 597 -21.15 -17.66 17.09
C LYS A 597 -20.01 -16.69 16.70
N PRO A 598 -19.99 -16.14 15.47
CA PRO A 598 -18.96 -15.19 15.05
C PRO A 598 -18.93 -13.94 15.95
N ILE A 599 -17.72 -13.52 16.32
CA ILE A 599 -17.48 -12.24 16.98
C ILE A 599 -17.25 -11.19 15.90
N SER A 600 -18.11 -10.18 15.85
CA SER A 600 -18.03 -9.13 14.84
C SER A 600 -16.67 -8.42 14.86
N GLY A 601 -16.06 -8.24 13.69
CA GLY A 601 -14.75 -7.58 13.50
C GLY A 601 -13.52 -8.42 13.89
N ALA A 602 -13.68 -9.54 14.60
CA ALA A 602 -12.57 -10.37 15.06
C ALA A 602 -12.06 -11.29 13.94
N THR A 603 -11.33 -10.70 12.99
CA THR A 603 -10.84 -11.37 11.76
C THR A 603 -9.31 -11.43 11.64
N ALA A 604 -8.60 -10.91 12.64
CA ALA A 604 -7.14 -10.98 12.70
C ALA A 604 -6.66 -12.35 13.24
N ALA A 605 -5.39 -12.67 12.98
CA ALA A 605 -4.76 -13.89 13.52
C ALA A 605 -4.70 -13.91 15.05
N THR A 606 -4.82 -12.75 15.70
CA THR A 606 -4.86 -12.59 17.15
C THR A 606 -6.18 -11.95 17.59
N TYR A 607 -6.70 -12.35 18.75
CA TYR A 607 -7.89 -11.75 19.35
C TYR A 607 -7.65 -11.43 20.82
N GLN A 608 -7.79 -10.15 21.19
CA GLN A 608 -7.77 -9.75 22.58
C GLN A 608 -9.14 -10.00 23.19
N LEU A 609 -9.19 -10.85 24.22
CA LEU A 609 -10.40 -11.20 24.93
C LEU A 609 -11.00 -9.98 25.62
N GLN A 610 -12.28 -9.75 25.35
CA GLN A 610 -13.07 -8.66 25.90
C GLN A 610 -13.78 -9.13 27.18
N LEU A 611 -14.30 -8.18 27.97
CA LEU A 611 -15.10 -8.51 29.15
C LEU A 611 -16.39 -9.28 28.79
N SER A 612 -16.93 -9.07 27.58
CA SER A 612 -18.11 -9.81 27.08
C SER A 612 -17.82 -11.26 26.71
N ASP A 613 -16.55 -11.69 26.71
CA ASP A 613 -16.17 -13.08 26.50
C ASP A 613 -16.19 -13.91 27.80
N ILE A 614 -16.28 -13.27 28.97
CA ILE A 614 -16.20 -13.96 30.27
C ILE A 614 -17.24 -15.08 30.35
N GLY A 615 -16.78 -16.28 30.71
CA GLY A 615 -17.60 -17.49 30.81
C GLY A 615 -17.82 -18.23 29.49
N ALA A 616 -17.52 -17.61 28.34
CA ALA A 616 -17.67 -18.23 27.02
C ALA A 616 -16.48 -19.12 26.65
N VAL A 617 -16.70 -20.04 25.72
CA VAL A 617 -15.66 -20.81 25.04
C VAL A 617 -15.31 -20.14 23.72
N ILE A 618 -14.02 -19.87 23.50
CA ILE A 618 -13.55 -19.23 22.27
C ILE A 618 -13.02 -20.27 21.29
N LYS A 619 -13.38 -20.11 20.02
CA LYS A 619 -12.85 -20.89 18.89
C LYS A 619 -12.38 -19.94 17.79
N VAL A 620 -11.59 -20.43 16.85
CA VAL A 620 -11.25 -19.69 15.63
C VAL A 620 -11.50 -20.56 14.40
N ALA A 621 -12.23 -20.02 13.42
CA ALA A 621 -12.34 -20.58 12.09
C ALA A 621 -11.26 -19.97 11.21
N VAL A 622 -10.44 -20.82 10.59
CA VAL A 622 -9.37 -20.45 9.66
C VAL A 622 -9.77 -20.91 8.27
N THR A 623 -9.82 -19.96 7.33
CA THR A 623 -10.11 -20.22 5.92
C THR A 623 -8.84 -20.06 5.10
N GLY A 624 -8.36 -21.16 4.51
CA GLY A 624 -7.23 -21.14 3.58
C GLY A 624 -7.68 -20.91 2.14
N ASN A 625 -7.03 -19.96 1.48
CA ASN A 625 -7.32 -19.54 0.11
C ASN A 625 -6.06 -19.66 -0.76
N LYS A 626 -6.24 -20.16 -1.99
CA LYS A 626 -5.18 -20.21 -3.01
C LYS A 626 -5.81 -20.04 -4.39
N ALA A 627 -5.24 -19.17 -5.23
CA ALA A 627 -5.75 -18.94 -6.58
C ALA A 627 -5.80 -20.26 -7.37
N GLY A 628 -6.91 -20.51 -8.07
CA GLY A 628 -7.14 -21.77 -8.79
C GLY A 628 -7.58 -22.96 -7.93
N TYR A 629 -7.73 -22.80 -6.60
CA TYR A 629 -8.13 -23.85 -5.68
C TYR A 629 -9.44 -23.50 -4.95
N ASN A 630 -10.17 -24.52 -4.52
CA ASN A 630 -11.32 -24.37 -3.63
C ASN A 630 -10.85 -23.97 -2.22
N SER A 631 -11.48 -22.95 -1.66
CA SER A 631 -11.23 -22.52 -0.29
C SER A 631 -11.73 -23.56 0.70
N VAL A 632 -10.99 -23.76 1.78
CA VAL A 632 -11.36 -24.69 2.86
C VAL A 632 -11.32 -23.95 4.18
N THR A 633 -12.35 -24.17 5.01
CA THR A 633 -12.42 -23.62 6.38
C THR A 633 -12.31 -24.75 7.40
N LYS A 634 -11.47 -24.55 8.41
CA LYS A 634 -11.31 -25.45 9.56
C LYS A 634 -11.46 -24.66 10.85
N THR A 635 -12.17 -25.22 11.83
CA THR A 635 -12.42 -24.57 13.12
C THR A 635 -11.64 -25.27 14.22
N SER A 636 -10.98 -24.50 15.08
CA SER A 636 -10.20 -25.02 16.19
C SER A 636 -11.07 -25.72 17.24
N ALA A 637 -10.42 -26.51 18.11
CA ALA A 637 -11.01 -26.85 19.40
C ALA A 637 -11.30 -25.57 20.22
N GLY A 638 -12.25 -25.68 21.16
CA GLY A 638 -12.57 -24.59 22.07
C GLY A 638 -11.52 -24.39 23.14
N THR A 639 -11.30 -23.14 23.56
CA THR A 639 -10.52 -22.84 24.77
C THR A 639 -11.24 -23.32 26.04
N ALA A 640 -10.54 -23.29 27.18
CA ALA A 640 -11.24 -23.23 28.47
C ALA A 640 -12.16 -22.00 28.52
N LYS A 641 -13.17 -22.01 29.42
CA LYS A 641 -14.04 -20.86 29.63
C LYS A 641 -13.21 -19.63 30.04
N VAL A 642 -13.50 -18.48 29.45
CA VAL A 642 -12.75 -17.24 29.70
C VAL A 642 -12.94 -16.80 31.15
N ALA A 643 -11.84 -16.71 31.90
CA ALA A 643 -11.83 -16.22 33.27
C ALA A 643 -11.95 -14.68 33.35
N VAL A 644 -12.39 -14.17 34.50
CA VAL A 644 -12.38 -12.73 34.83
C VAL A 644 -10.96 -12.14 34.79
N ALA A 645 -10.86 -10.85 34.51
CA ALA A 645 -9.59 -10.11 34.52
C ALA A 645 -9.05 -9.90 35.95
N ASP A 646 -7.79 -9.45 36.08
CA ASP A 646 -7.23 -9.05 37.38
C ASP A 646 -7.16 -7.52 37.50
N LEU A 647 -7.33 -7.02 38.73
CA LEU A 647 -6.95 -5.66 39.06
C LEU A 647 -5.42 -5.57 39.04
N THR A 648 -4.88 -4.59 38.33
CA THR A 648 -3.43 -4.43 38.11
C THR A 648 -2.74 -3.64 39.22
N THR A 649 -3.48 -2.79 39.95
CA THR A 649 -2.95 -1.99 41.06
C THR A 649 -3.87 -2.11 42.27
N THR A 650 -3.35 -2.65 43.38
CA THR A 650 -4.08 -2.87 44.64
C THR A 650 -3.20 -2.46 45.84
N PRO A 651 -3.06 -1.16 46.10
CA PRO A 651 -2.13 -0.65 47.10
C PRO A 651 -2.56 -1.01 48.53
N GLN A 652 -1.60 -1.12 49.44
CA GLN A 652 -1.87 -1.31 50.85
C GLN A 652 -2.50 -0.04 51.45
N PRO A 653 -3.65 -0.12 52.14
CA PRO A 653 -4.27 1.06 52.72
C PRO A 653 -3.52 1.54 53.96
N SER A 654 -3.50 2.85 54.19
CA SER A 654 -2.93 3.48 55.39
C SER A 654 -4.02 4.04 56.31
N ILE A 655 -3.73 4.10 57.62
CA ILE A 655 -4.60 4.72 58.62
C ILE A 655 -3.97 6.03 59.09
N THR A 656 -4.75 7.10 59.13
CA THR A 656 -4.36 8.40 59.71
C THR A 656 -5.31 8.77 60.86
N GLY A 657 -4.86 9.65 61.75
CA GLY A 657 -5.59 10.09 62.95
C GLY A 657 -4.93 9.65 64.26
N THR A 658 -5.44 10.17 65.38
CA THR A 658 -4.86 9.92 66.71
C THR A 658 -5.48 8.67 67.34
N ALA A 659 -4.65 7.73 67.79
CA ALA A 659 -5.08 6.51 68.47
C ALA A 659 -5.51 6.77 69.94
N LYS A 660 -6.56 7.57 70.14
CA LYS A 660 -7.12 7.92 71.46
C LYS A 660 -8.63 7.71 71.44
N VAL A 661 -9.19 7.14 72.52
CA VAL A 661 -10.65 6.96 72.66
C VAL A 661 -11.37 8.28 72.37
N GLY A 662 -12.37 8.24 71.49
CA GLY A 662 -13.15 9.41 71.06
C GLY A 662 -12.65 10.09 69.77
N SER A 663 -11.40 9.86 69.35
CA SER A 663 -10.85 10.38 68.09
C SER A 663 -11.34 9.59 66.86
N THR A 664 -11.33 10.21 65.68
CA THR A 664 -11.69 9.56 64.41
C THR A 664 -10.43 9.18 63.63
N LEU A 665 -10.38 7.94 63.18
CA LEU A 665 -9.38 7.43 62.24
C LEU A 665 -9.94 7.47 60.82
N THR A 666 -9.06 7.68 59.84
CA THR A 666 -9.39 7.72 58.41
C THR A 666 -8.54 6.72 57.64
N ALA A 667 -9.17 5.92 56.79
CA ALA A 667 -8.52 4.98 55.90
C ALA A 667 -8.26 5.64 54.54
N THR A 668 -7.01 5.56 54.06
CA THR A 668 -6.63 6.00 52.71
C THR A 668 -6.31 4.76 51.87
N ALA A 669 -7.15 4.47 50.88
CA ALA A 669 -7.11 3.24 50.11
C ALA A 669 -6.10 3.22 48.94
N GLY A 670 -5.52 4.37 48.56
CA GLY A 670 -4.70 4.51 47.36
C GLY A 670 -5.51 4.41 46.04
N ALA A 671 -4.82 4.50 44.91
CA ALA A 671 -5.44 4.38 43.58
C ALA A 671 -5.48 2.92 43.11
N TRP A 672 -6.67 2.41 42.80
CA TRP A 672 -6.89 1.05 42.31
C TRP A 672 -7.07 1.07 40.79
N ALA A 673 -6.47 0.11 40.08
CA ALA A 673 -6.50 0.05 38.63
C ALA A 673 -6.91 -1.34 38.10
N PRO A 674 -7.59 -1.40 36.94
CA PRO A 674 -8.07 -0.27 36.14
C PRO A 674 -9.29 0.44 36.76
N ALA A 675 -9.29 1.78 36.82
CA ALA A 675 -10.39 2.58 37.37
C ALA A 675 -11.65 2.59 36.47
N PRO A 676 -12.85 2.94 36.98
CA PRO A 676 -13.21 3.06 38.40
C PRO A 676 -13.31 1.70 39.09
N VAL A 677 -12.99 1.63 40.38
CA VAL A 677 -13.11 0.45 41.25
C VAL A 677 -13.96 0.83 42.47
N THR A 678 -14.96 0.02 42.79
CA THR A 678 -15.82 0.23 43.96
C THR A 678 -15.09 -0.28 45.20
N LEU A 679 -14.90 0.59 46.19
CA LEU A 679 -14.19 0.27 47.43
C LEU A 679 -15.17 0.10 48.61
N SER A 680 -14.94 -0.93 49.43
CA SER A 680 -15.63 -1.15 50.70
C SER A 680 -14.61 -1.30 51.83
N TYR A 681 -14.98 -0.85 53.02
CA TYR A 681 -14.11 -0.83 54.19
C TYR A 681 -14.67 -1.74 55.28
N GLN A 682 -13.79 -2.30 56.10
CA GLN A 682 -14.15 -2.95 57.35
C GLN A 682 -13.05 -2.69 58.38
N TRP A 683 -13.39 -2.04 59.49
CA TRP A 683 -12.47 -1.81 60.59
C TRP A 683 -12.43 -3.00 61.55
N TYR A 684 -11.27 -3.23 62.15
CA TYR A 684 -10.99 -4.34 63.03
C TYR A 684 -10.33 -3.84 64.32
N ARG A 685 -10.74 -4.46 65.43
CA ARG A 685 -10.12 -4.34 66.74
C ARG A 685 -9.25 -5.57 66.97
N GLY A 686 -7.93 -5.40 66.92
CA GLY A 686 -7.01 -6.51 66.74
C GLY A 686 -7.33 -7.26 65.43
N ASN A 687 -7.71 -8.53 65.54
CA ASN A 687 -8.14 -9.36 64.41
C ASN A 687 -9.67 -9.52 64.31
N THR A 688 -10.44 -8.92 65.22
CA THR A 688 -11.90 -9.06 65.27
C THR A 688 -12.58 -7.92 64.53
N ALA A 689 -13.48 -8.21 63.60
CA ALA A 689 -14.23 -7.20 62.87
C ALA A 689 -15.12 -6.39 63.81
N ILE A 690 -15.09 -5.07 63.69
CA ILE A 690 -15.96 -4.18 64.44
C ILE A 690 -17.28 -4.07 63.67
N LYS A 691 -18.34 -4.65 64.23
CA LYS A 691 -19.67 -4.69 63.60
C LYS A 691 -20.13 -3.28 63.22
N GLY A 692 -20.52 -3.09 61.95
CA GLY A 692 -21.04 -1.82 61.42
C GLY A 692 -19.97 -0.77 61.07
N ALA A 693 -18.69 -1.00 61.38
CA ALA A 693 -17.61 -0.08 61.04
C ALA A 693 -17.14 -0.32 59.58
N THR A 694 -17.95 0.12 58.62
CA THR A 694 -17.74 -0.12 57.18
C THR A 694 -17.49 1.14 56.35
N LYS A 695 -17.42 2.30 57.02
CA LYS A 695 -17.10 3.59 56.38
C LYS A 695 -15.58 3.74 56.22
N SER A 696 -15.15 4.66 55.36
CA SER A 696 -13.74 5.06 55.24
C SER A 696 -13.18 5.73 56.49
N THR A 697 -14.03 6.04 57.47
CA THR A 697 -13.65 6.60 58.78
C THR A 697 -14.22 5.76 59.92
N TYR A 698 -13.54 5.76 61.06
CA TYR A 698 -13.99 5.09 62.28
C TYR A 698 -13.69 5.93 63.53
N LYS A 699 -14.74 6.24 64.30
CA LYS A 699 -14.61 6.93 65.58
C LYS A 699 -14.33 5.90 66.68
N LEU A 700 -13.18 6.04 67.33
CA LEU A 700 -12.72 5.15 68.38
C LEU A 700 -13.67 5.16 69.58
N ALA A 701 -14.16 3.98 69.92
CA ALA A 701 -15.05 3.73 71.04
C ALA A 701 -14.27 3.36 72.30
N THR A 702 -14.96 3.29 73.44
CA THR A 702 -14.36 2.95 74.73
C THR A 702 -13.77 1.54 74.75
N GLU A 703 -14.35 0.62 73.98
CA GLU A 703 -13.94 -0.79 73.86
C GLU A 703 -12.64 -0.97 73.07
N ASP A 704 -12.20 0.07 72.36
CA ASP A 704 -10.94 0.06 71.62
C ASP A 704 -9.73 0.29 72.53
N SER A 705 -9.94 0.79 73.75
CA SER A 705 -8.86 1.13 74.66
C SER A 705 -7.91 -0.06 74.91
N GLY A 706 -6.60 0.18 74.70
CA GLY A 706 -5.56 -0.83 74.84
C GLY A 706 -5.50 -1.84 73.69
N LYS A 707 -6.31 -1.69 72.64
CA LYS A 707 -6.32 -2.56 71.45
C LYS A 707 -5.72 -1.85 70.25
N THR A 708 -5.14 -2.62 69.32
CA THR A 708 -4.74 -2.11 68.01
C THR A 708 -5.93 -2.03 67.06
N ILE A 709 -5.85 -1.13 66.08
CA ILE A 709 -6.90 -0.94 65.08
C ILE A 709 -6.30 -1.14 63.70
N LYS A 710 -6.96 -1.93 62.85
CA LYS A 710 -6.61 -2.09 61.42
C LYS A 710 -7.85 -1.91 60.56
N VAL A 711 -7.67 -1.65 59.26
CA VAL A 711 -8.75 -1.55 58.28
C VAL A 711 -8.44 -2.44 57.09
N ALA A 712 -9.45 -3.13 56.59
CA ALA A 712 -9.36 -3.85 55.31
C ALA A 712 -10.15 -3.08 54.25
N VAL A 713 -9.54 -2.92 53.08
CA VAL A 713 -10.17 -2.33 51.90
C VAL A 713 -10.37 -3.44 50.87
N THR A 714 -11.61 -3.61 50.43
CA THR A 714 -11.96 -4.57 49.37
C THR A 714 -12.40 -3.81 48.13
N GLY A 715 -11.67 -3.97 47.03
CA GLY A 715 -11.98 -3.38 45.73
C GLY A 715 -12.67 -4.38 44.81
N SER A 716 -13.79 -3.98 44.23
CA SER A 716 -14.58 -4.76 43.29
C SER A 716 -14.83 -3.98 42.00
N LYS A 717 -14.75 -4.69 40.86
CA LYS A 717 -15.06 -4.17 39.52
C LYS A 717 -15.64 -5.29 38.68
N ASP A 718 -16.71 -5.02 37.95
CA ASP A 718 -17.39 -6.02 37.13
C ASP A 718 -16.46 -6.60 36.07
N GLY A 719 -16.44 -7.94 35.99
CA GLY A 719 -15.53 -8.67 35.10
C GLY A 719 -14.09 -8.77 35.60
N TYR A 720 -13.80 -8.34 36.84
CA TYR A 720 -12.49 -8.47 37.50
C TYR A 720 -12.59 -9.28 38.79
N LYS A 721 -11.50 -9.94 39.16
CA LYS A 721 -11.36 -10.61 40.46
C LYS A 721 -11.38 -9.57 41.59
N THR A 722 -12.26 -9.74 42.58
CA THR A 722 -12.28 -8.90 43.78
C THR A 722 -11.00 -9.12 44.60
N VAL A 723 -10.37 -8.02 45.05
CA VAL A 723 -9.14 -8.06 45.85
C VAL A 723 -9.37 -7.36 47.19
N ARG A 724 -8.85 -7.94 48.26
CA ARG A 724 -8.90 -7.43 49.63
C ARG A 724 -7.49 -7.21 50.15
N VAL A 725 -7.22 -6.01 50.67
CA VAL A 725 -5.92 -5.61 51.22
C VAL A 725 -6.10 -5.00 52.62
N GLU A 726 -5.27 -5.39 53.58
CA GLU A 726 -5.33 -4.90 54.96
C GLU A 726 -4.22 -3.88 55.26
N SER A 727 -4.53 -2.88 56.07
CA SER A 727 -3.54 -1.91 56.56
C SER A 727 -2.60 -2.56 57.58
N ALA A 728 -1.43 -1.96 57.79
CA ALA A 728 -0.68 -2.19 59.01
C ALA A 728 -1.54 -1.81 60.25
N PRO A 729 -1.38 -2.50 61.40
CA PRO A 729 -2.09 -2.15 62.62
C PRO A 729 -1.59 -0.82 63.19
N LEU A 730 -2.51 0.08 63.54
CA LEU A 730 -2.21 1.30 64.28
C LEU A 730 -1.86 0.95 65.74
N ALA A 731 -1.00 1.76 66.36
CA ALA A 731 -0.61 1.63 67.77
C ALA A 731 -1.83 1.57 68.71
N SER A 732 -1.65 0.92 69.87
CA SER A 732 -2.73 0.67 70.83
C SER A 732 -3.44 1.96 71.26
N VAL A 733 -4.77 1.94 71.24
CA VAL A 733 -5.59 3.12 71.53
C VAL A 733 -5.44 3.51 73.00
N VAL A 734 -4.95 4.73 73.24
CA VAL A 734 -4.80 5.25 74.61
C VAL A 734 -6.15 5.70 75.18
N LYS A 735 -6.29 5.59 76.51
CA LYS A 735 -7.48 6.05 77.25
C LYS A 735 -7.65 7.57 77.09
N ALA A 736 -8.89 8.04 77.12
CA ALA A 736 -9.22 9.45 77.22
C ALA A 736 -8.85 10.00 78.61
N THR A 737 -8.74 11.31 78.74
CA THR A 737 -8.50 12.02 80.01
C THR A 737 -9.79 12.70 80.45
N PHE A 738 -10.05 12.80 81.76
CA PHE A 738 -11.16 13.62 82.25
C PHE A 738 -10.95 15.09 81.86
N GLU A 739 -12.00 15.74 81.42
CA GLU A 739 -12.00 17.16 81.06
C GLU A 739 -11.97 18.04 82.31
N SER A 740 -12.61 17.58 83.41
CA SER A 740 -12.61 18.25 84.70
C SER A 740 -12.64 17.24 85.86
N ALA A 741 -11.79 17.46 86.86
CA ALA A 741 -11.72 16.73 88.12
C ALA A 741 -11.30 17.70 89.26
N PRO A 742 -12.24 18.44 89.86
CA PRO A 742 -11.92 19.46 90.87
C PRO A 742 -11.54 18.84 92.22
N ALA A 743 -10.76 19.58 93.02
CA ALA A 743 -10.38 19.16 94.38
C ALA A 743 -11.61 19.14 95.32
N PRO A 744 -11.76 18.12 96.19
CA PRO A 744 -12.88 18.03 97.12
C PRO A 744 -12.78 19.02 98.30
N THR A 745 -13.92 19.45 98.84
CA THR A 745 -13.99 20.30 100.05
C THR A 745 -14.54 19.53 101.25
N ILE A 746 -14.13 19.90 102.47
CA ILE A 746 -14.61 19.32 103.74
C ILE A 746 -15.47 20.35 104.48
N SER A 747 -16.64 19.96 104.98
CA SER A 747 -17.53 20.77 105.82
C SER A 747 -17.95 20.03 107.10
N GLY A 748 -18.39 20.77 108.13
CA GLY A 748 -18.82 20.25 109.44
C GLY A 748 -18.07 20.86 110.62
N THR A 749 -18.51 20.58 111.86
CA THR A 749 -17.84 21.08 113.07
C THR A 749 -16.60 20.24 113.40
N ALA A 750 -15.43 20.86 113.40
CA ALA A 750 -14.13 20.20 113.58
C ALA A 750 -13.79 19.91 115.06
N LYS A 751 -14.61 19.05 115.69
CA LYS A 751 -14.45 18.61 117.08
C LYS A 751 -14.67 17.12 117.24
N VAL A 752 -14.04 16.52 118.25
CA VAL A 752 -14.23 15.09 118.56
C VAL A 752 -15.71 14.77 118.77
N GLY A 753 -16.21 13.74 118.10
CA GLY A 753 -17.61 13.30 118.15
C GLY A 753 -18.51 13.87 117.05
N SER A 754 -18.09 14.93 116.35
CA SER A 754 -18.82 15.50 115.21
C SER A 754 -18.54 14.75 113.90
N THR A 755 -19.35 14.99 112.87
CA THR A 755 -19.19 14.40 111.53
C THR A 755 -18.73 15.47 110.53
N LEU A 756 -17.71 15.14 109.74
CA LEU A 756 -17.27 15.92 108.59
C LEU A 756 -17.80 15.28 107.30
N THR A 757 -18.08 16.10 106.28
CA THR A 757 -18.60 15.68 104.97
C THR A 757 -17.73 16.21 103.85
N ALA A 758 -17.41 15.36 102.88
CA ALA A 758 -16.63 15.65 101.69
C ALA A 758 -17.54 15.89 100.47
N THR A 759 -17.27 16.97 99.72
CA THR A 759 -17.97 17.29 98.46
C THR A 759 -16.97 17.27 97.31
N ALA A 760 -17.17 16.39 96.31
CA ALA A 760 -16.19 16.09 95.26
C ALA A 760 -16.20 17.03 94.03
N GLY A 761 -17.14 17.96 93.92
CA GLY A 761 -17.37 18.80 92.74
C GLY A 761 -17.84 18.02 91.50
N GLU A 762 -18.08 18.71 90.39
CA GLU A 762 -18.58 18.12 89.14
C GLU A 762 -17.43 17.57 88.27
N TRP A 763 -17.48 16.28 87.92
CA TRP A 763 -16.50 15.61 87.06
C TRP A 763 -17.01 15.53 85.62
N LYS A 764 -16.18 15.90 84.64
CA LYS A 764 -16.54 15.87 83.21
C LYS A 764 -15.66 14.93 82.39
N PRO A 765 -16.24 14.13 81.46
CA PRO A 765 -17.68 14.01 81.20
C PRO A 765 -18.41 13.24 82.32
N GLY A 766 -19.71 13.52 82.50
CA GLY A 766 -20.55 12.94 83.56
C GLY A 766 -20.64 11.40 83.52
N GLY A 767 -21.15 10.79 84.60
CA GLY A 767 -21.18 9.33 84.76
C GLY A 767 -19.81 8.75 85.16
N VAL A 768 -19.12 9.45 86.06
CA VAL A 768 -17.87 9.03 86.71
C VAL A 768 -18.19 8.38 88.05
N THR A 769 -17.60 7.22 88.33
CA THR A 769 -17.72 6.57 89.65
C THR A 769 -16.67 7.15 90.60
N LEU A 770 -17.12 7.74 91.71
CA LEU A 770 -16.26 8.37 92.73
C LEU A 770 -16.10 7.47 93.94
N SER A 771 -14.89 7.45 94.50
CA SER A 771 -14.58 6.78 95.76
C SER A 771 -13.78 7.71 96.68
N TYR A 772 -13.97 7.57 98.00
CA TYR A 772 -13.40 8.47 99.00
C TYR A 772 -12.43 7.71 99.91
N GLN A 773 -11.43 8.40 100.45
CA GLN A 773 -10.58 7.90 101.53
C GLN A 773 -10.17 9.08 102.41
N TRP A 774 -10.50 9.02 103.71
CA TRP A 774 -10.09 10.02 104.69
C TRP A 774 -8.71 9.68 105.26
N TYR A 775 -7.93 10.72 105.56
CA TYR A 775 -6.59 10.64 106.10
C TYR A 775 -6.50 11.48 107.37
N ARG A 776 -5.70 10.99 108.33
CA ARG A 776 -5.25 11.70 109.51
C ARG A 776 -3.80 12.08 109.30
N GLY A 777 -3.53 13.37 109.10
CA GLY A 777 -2.27 13.81 108.51
C GLY A 777 -2.04 13.12 107.15
N SER A 778 -0.92 12.41 107.00
CA SER A 778 -0.60 11.62 105.79
C SER A 778 -1.10 10.17 105.85
N SER A 779 -1.64 9.71 106.99
CA SER A 779 -1.99 8.31 107.19
C SER A 779 -3.46 8.04 106.87
N ALA A 780 -3.74 7.06 106.01
CA ALA A 780 -5.10 6.67 105.68
C ALA A 780 -5.83 6.14 106.93
N ILE A 781 -7.02 6.66 107.19
CA ILE A 781 -7.87 6.17 108.28
C ILE A 781 -8.57 4.91 107.77
N LYS A 782 -8.19 3.77 108.34
CA LYS A 782 -8.72 2.46 107.94
C LYS A 782 -10.26 2.47 108.02
N GLY A 783 -10.92 2.11 106.92
CA GLY A 783 -12.39 2.02 106.82
C GLY A 783 -13.12 3.35 106.59
N ALA A 784 -12.42 4.48 106.58
CA ALA A 784 -13.01 5.79 106.32
C ALA A 784 -13.10 6.07 104.81
N THR A 785 -13.97 5.34 104.11
CA THR A 785 -14.10 5.39 102.64
C THR A 785 -15.39 6.01 102.14
N LYS A 786 -16.21 6.54 103.07
CA LYS A 786 -17.46 7.23 102.76
C LYS A 786 -17.23 8.72 102.54
N ALA A 787 -18.17 9.38 101.88
CA ALA A 787 -18.15 10.83 101.74
C ALA A 787 -18.25 11.55 103.10
N SER A 788 -18.72 10.88 104.16
CA SER A 788 -18.74 11.42 105.52
C SER A 788 -17.84 10.63 106.47
N TYR A 789 -17.27 11.31 107.46
CA TYR A 789 -16.41 10.73 108.49
C TYR A 789 -16.73 11.29 109.88
N LYS A 790 -17.02 10.41 110.84
CA LYS A 790 -17.24 10.79 112.24
C LYS A 790 -15.90 10.90 112.96
N VAL A 791 -15.60 12.09 113.45
CA VAL A 791 -14.36 12.42 114.16
C VAL A 791 -14.29 11.63 115.47
N SER A 792 -13.27 10.81 115.59
CA SER A 792 -13.00 9.93 116.73
C SER A 792 -12.11 10.62 117.78
N GLY A 793 -12.01 10.04 118.99
CA GLY A 793 -11.11 10.55 120.03
C GLY A 793 -9.64 10.57 119.62
N SER A 794 -9.23 9.70 118.68
CA SER A 794 -7.86 9.65 118.14
C SER A 794 -7.54 10.74 117.11
N ASP A 795 -8.55 11.49 116.67
CA ASP A 795 -8.40 12.62 115.75
C ASP A 795 -8.14 13.94 116.48
N GLY A 796 -8.38 14.01 117.80
CA GLY A 796 -8.23 15.22 118.60
C GLY A 796 -6.81 15.79 118.55
N GLY A 797 -6.66 17.05 118.17
CA GLY A 797 -5.37 17.72 117.99
C GLY A 797 -4.62 17.35 116.70
N LYS A 798 -5.29 16.74 115.71
CA LYS A 798 -4.74 16.38 114.40
C LYS A 798 -5.57 16.98 113.26
N SER A 799 -5.01 17.00 112.05
CA SER A 799 -5.69 17.39 110.82
C SER A 799 -6.25 16.22 110.02
N LEU A 800 -7.39 16.45 109.36
CA LEU A 800 -8.06 15.50 108.47
C LEU A 800 -8.09 16.00 107.02
N THR A 801 -7.81 15.12 106.05
CA THR A 801 -7.98 15.36 104.60
C THR A 801 -8.77 14.22 103.96
N VAL A 802 -9.30 14.42 102.75
CA VAL A 802 -9.99 13.38 101.96
C VAL A 802 -9.50 13.36 100.52
N VAL A 803 -9.21 12.16 100.00
CA VAL A 803 -8.88 11.96 98.58
C VAL A 803 -10.09 11.36 97.87
N VAL A 804 -10.49 11.98 96.76
CA VAL A 804 -11.51 11.47 95.85
C VAL A 804 -10.85 10.89 94.60
N THR A 805 -11.17 9.64 94.28
CA THR A 805 -10.70 8.95 93.07
C THR A 805 -11.88 8.75 92.11
N GLY A 806 -11.74 9.24 90.88
CA GLY A 806 -12.73 9.09 89.81
C GLY A 806 -12.31 8.05 88.77
N THR A 807 -13.27 7.19 88.39
CA THR A 807 -13.08 6.12 87.39
C THR A 807 -14.23 6.11 86.38
N LYS A 808 -13.90 5.93 85.09
CA LYS A 808 -14.86 5.80 83.98
C LYS A 808 -14.23 4.92 82.89
N SER A 809 -15.01 4.00 82.31
CA SER A 809 -14.51 3.11 81.25
C SER A 809 -14.01 3.92 80.05
N GLY A 810 -12.84 3.56 79.51
CA GLY A 810 -12.17 4.29 78.44
C GLY A 810 -11.46 5.59 78.87
N TYR A 811 -11.53 5.98 80.14
CA TYR A 811 -10.82 7.15 80.70
C TYR A 811 -9.71 6.72 81.68
N ALA A 812 -8.64 7.51 81.76
CA ALA A 812 -7.59 7.34 82.76
C ALA A 812 -8.13 7.66 84.17
N THR A 813 -7.74 6.86 85.17
CA THR A 813 -8.12 7.08 86.58
C THR A 813 -7.44 8.34 87.14
N THR A 814 -8.20 9.24 87.77
CA THR A 814 -7.68 10.48 88.35
C THR A 814 -7.99 10.54 89.84
N LYS A 815 -7.06 11.09 90.64
CA LYS A 815 -7.19 11.30 92.09
C LYS A 815 -6.96 12.75 92.45
N VAL A 816 -7.76 13.28 93.36
CA VAL A 816 -7.71 14.67 93.83
C VAL A 816 -7.93 14.74 95.34
N SER A 817 -7.21 15.61 96.05
CA SER A 817 -7.21 15.69 97.52
C SER A 817 -7.78 17.01 98.04
N SER A 818 -8.43 17.00 99.20
CA SER A 818 -8.90 18.21 99.89
C SER A 818 -7.77 18.94 100.62
N ALA A 819 -8.04 20.18 101.04
CA ALA A 819 -7.27 20.88 102.07
C ALA A 819 -7.47 20.25 103.48
N PRO A 820 -6.53 20.44 104.42
CA PRO A 820 -6.58 19.89 105.79
C PRO A 820 -7.56 20.63 106.73
N THR A 821 -8.22 19.89 107.64
CA THR A 821 -9.15 20.42 108.68
C THR A 821 -8.69 20.01 110.09
N GLU A 822 -8.42 20.97 110.99
CA GLU A 822 -7.88 20.74 112.36
C GLU A 822 -8.95 20.45 113.43
N ILE A 823 -8.70 19.47 114.33
CA ILE A 823 -9.68 19.03 115.36
C ILE A 823 -9.32 19.49 116.79
N THR A 824 -10.29 20.01 117.56
CA THR A 824 -10.12 20.56 118.94
C THR A 824 -10.59 19.63 120.11
N LEU A 825 -10.09 19.83 121.36
CA LEU A 825 -10.39 19.04 122.60
C LEU A 825 -11.10 19.86 123.73
N GLU A 826 -11.97 19.24 124.56
CA GLU A 826 -12.73 19.85 125.70
C GLU A 826 -12.07 19.67 127.10
N ARG A 827 -12.48 20.38 128.18
CA ARG A 827 -11.80 20.42 129.52
C ARG A 827 -12.67 19.92 130.71
N LEU A 828 -12.07 19.26 131.72
CA LEU A 828 -12.73 18.66 132.91
C LEU A 828 -13.00 19.64 134.09
N SER A 829 -14.02 19.36 134.94
CA SER A 829 -14.34 20.15 136.15
C SER A 829 -14.72 19.31 137.40
N ALA A 830 -14.49 19.83 138.62
CA ALA A 830 -14.73 19.16 139.91
C ALA A 830 -15.55 20.00 140.92
N THR A 831 -16.70 19.49 141.39
CA THR A 831 -17.67 20.24 142.24
C THR A 831 -18.42 19.32 143.23
N PRO A 832 -18.64 19.73 144.50
CA PRO A 832 -18.04 20.89 145.18
C PRO A 832 -16.53 20.70 145.36
N LYS A 833 -15.80 21.80 145.62
CA LYS A 833 -14.33 21.76 145.77
C LYS A 833 -13.92 20.81 146.93
N PRO A 834 -12.77 20.13 146.82
CA PRO A 834 -12.33 19.17 147.83
C PRO A 834 -12.19 19.78 149.23
N LYS A 835 -12.50 19.01 150.28
CA LYS A 835 -12.37 19.42 151.69
C LYS A 835 -11.73 18.33 152.56
N VAL A 836 -11.12 18.71 153.69
CA VAL A 836 -10.48 17.78 154.64
C VAL A 836 -11.10 17.93 156.04
N ASP A 837 -11.60 16.81 156.56
CA ASP A 837 -12.27 16.70 157.86
C ASP A 837 -11.42 15.83 158.84
N GLY A 838 -11.48 16.06 160.16
CA GLY A 838 -10.81 15.24 161.20
C GLY A 838 -10.20 16.04 162.37
N ILE A 839 -9.81 15.36 163.46
CA ILE A 839 -9.19 15.99 164.63
C ILE A 839 -7.78 16.45 164.25
N ARG A 840 -7.52 17.75 164.44
CA ARG A 840 -6.26 18.41 164.07
C ARG A 840 -5.24 18.29 165.21
N GLY A 841 -4.98 17.07 165.67
CA GLY A 841 -3.92 16.75 166.62
C GLY A 841 -3.02 15.66 166.07
N VAL A 842 -1.95 15.32 166.77
CA VAL A 842 -1.03 14.22 166.42
C VAL A 842 -1.68 12.85 166.68
N ASN A 843 -1.39 11.86 165.83
CA ASN A 843 -1.92 10.49 165.88
C ASN A 843 -3.45 10.41 165.66
N HIS A 844 -4.02 11.39 164.95
CA HIS A 844 -5.43 11.42 164.56
C HIS A 844 -5.60 11.31 163.04
N LEU A 845 -6.72 10.70 162.63
CA LEU A 845 -7.02 10.48 161.22
C LEU A 845 -7.67 11.73 160.58
N LEU A 846 -7.08 12.21 159.48
CA LEU A 846 -7.73 13.12 158.54
C LEU A 846 -8.32 12.36 157.35
N LYS A 847 -9.47 12.82 156.84
CA LYS A 847 -10.14 12.30 155.63
C LYS A 847 -10.51 13.44 154.67
N ALA A 848 -10.10 13.32 153.41
CA ALA A 848 -10.43 14.21 152.31
C ALA A 848 -11.65 13.72 151.53
N LYS A 849 -12.57 14.64 151.19
CA LYS A 849 -13.68 14.43 150.26
C LYS A 849 -13.41 15.22 148.98
N VAL A 850 -13.48 14.57 147.81
CA VAL A 850 -12.89 15.09 146.54
C VAL A 850 -13.88 15.68 145.53
N GLY A 851 -15.18 15.72 145.87
CA GLY A 851 -16.25 16.18 144.98
C GLY A 851 -16.52 15.24 143.80
N SER A 852 -17.48 15.61 142.96
CA SER A 852 -17.85 14.88 141.73
C SER A 852 -17.19 15.53 140.51
N TRP A 853 -16.68 14.72 139.57
CA TRP A 853 -16.01 15.20 138.35
C TRP A 853 -16.89 15.03 137.11
N LYS A 854 -17.00 16.07 136.27
CA LYS A 854 -17.80 16.06 135.04
C LYS A 854 -16.95 16.27 133.77
N PRO A 855 -17.32 15.61 132.64
CA PRO A 855 -18.31 14.51 132.57
C PRO A 855 -17.81 13.25 133.29
N GLY A 856 -18.72 12.42 133.81
CA GLY A 856 -18.39 11.24 134.63
C GLY A 856 -17.42 10.24 133.96
N GLY A 857 -16.86 9.32 134.75
CA GLY A 857 -15.82 8.38 134.27
C GLY A 857 -14.40 8.97 134.22
N VAL A 858 -14.15 10.03 135.01
CA VAL A 858 -12.82 10.62 135.19
C VAL A 858 -12.00 9.75 136.14
N THR A 859 -10.77 9.42 135.75
CA THR A 859 -9.83 8.71 136.63
C THR A 859 -9.16 9.70 137.58
N LEU A 860 -9.32 9.49 138.89
CA LEU A 860 -8.79 10.38 139.94
C LEU A 860 -7.54 9.80 140.61
N LYS A 861 -6.53 10.64 140.83
CA LYS A 861 -5.31 10.32 141.60
C LYS A 861 -5.14 11.29 142.76
N TYR A 862 -4.70 10.79 143.92
CA TYR A 862 -4.61 11.56 145.17
C TYR A 862 -3.20 11.60 145.76
N ARG A 863 -2.88 12.67 146.50
CA ARG A 863 -1.61 12.81 147.24
C ARG A 863 -1.72 13.82 148.39
N TRP A 864 -1.17 13.49 149.56
CA TRP A 864 -0.97 14.42 150.68
C TRP A 864 0.45 15.01 150.70
N TYR A 865 0.55 16.24 151.17
CA TYR A 865 1.78 17.01 151.27
C TYR A 865 1.87 17.66 152.65
N ARG A 866 3.04 17.65 153.29
CA ARG A 866 3.35 18.34 154.55
C ARG A 866 4.18 19.58 154.23
N ASN A 867 3.66 20.76 154.56
CA ASN A 867 4.20 22.07 154.19
C ASN A 867 4.66 22.13 152.71
N GLY A 868 3.81 21.63 151.80
CA GLY A 868 4.09 21.60 150.37
C GLY A 868 4.98 20.44 149.87
N THR A 869 5.62 19.68 150.77
CA THR A 869 6.43 18.51 150.38
C THR A 869 5.59 17.25 150.42
N ALA A 870 5.62 16.44 149.35
CA ALA A 870 4.80 15.23 149.28
C ALA A 870 5.15 14.27 150.43
N ILE A 871 4.12 13.81 151.15
CA ILE A 871 4.32 12.80 152.18
C ILE A 871 4.40 11.45 151.47
N THR A 872 5.53 10.78 151.62
CA THR A 872 5.77 9.47 151.01
C THR A 872 4.70 8.48 151.45
N GLY A 873 4.11 7.76 150.49
CA GLY A 873 3.06 6.77 150.73
C GLY A 873 1.64 7.34 150.97
N ALA A 874 1.48 8.64 151.21
CA ALA A 874 0.18 9.23 151.50
C ALA A 874 -0.62 9.56 150.21
N THR A 875 -1.05 8.52 149.50
CA THR A 875 -1.80 8.62 148.23
C THR A 875 -3.28 8.24 148.34
N LYS A 876 -3.74 7.99 149.57
CA LYS A 876 -5.15 7.71 149.86
C LYS A 876 -5.88 8.99 150.22
N THR A 877 -7.21 8.96 150.19
CA THR A 877 -8.04 10.08 150.66
C THR A 877 -7.98 10.28 152.16
N SER A 878 -7.32 9.40 152.91
CA SER A 878 -7.12 9.53 154.35
C SER A 878 -5.65 9.48 154.74
N TYR A 879 -5.31 10.15 155.83
CA TYR A 879 -3.94 10.24 156.35
C TYR A 879 -3.97 10.38 157.88
N ILE A 880 -3.27 9.50 158.61
CA ILE A 880 -3.10 9.62 160.07
C ILE A 880 -1.91 10.55 160.33
N THR A 881 -2.15 11.61 161.09
CA THR A 881 -1.11 12.56 161.48
C THR A 881 -0.10 11.89 162.40
N SER A 882 1.17 12.22 162.22
CA SER A 882 2.29 11.76 163.05
C SER A 882 2.82 12.91 163.90
N THR A 883 3.74 12.63 164.84
CA THR A 883 4.43 13.68 165.60
C THR A 883 5.13 14.69 164.70
N ALA A 884 5.62 14.26 163.53
CA ALA A 884 6.23 15.13 162.51
C ALA A 884 5.24 16.11 161.85
N ASP A 885 3.93 15.91 162.03
CA ASP A 885 2.88 16.78 161.50
C ASP A 885 2.50 17.92 162.46
N ARG A 886 2.89 17.86 163.75
CA ARG A 886 2.53 18.89 164.75
C ARG A 886 3.00 20.28 164.31
N GLY A 887 2.09 21.25 164.30
CA GLY A 887 2.35 22.61 163.86
C GLY A 887 2.47 22.81 162.34
N LYS A 888 2.41 21.75 161.52
CA LYS A 888 2.57 21.78 160.05
C LYS A 888 1.21 21.83 159.33
N THR A 889 1.23 22.34 158.10
CA THR A 889 0.08 22.35 157.18
C THR A 889 0.11 21.12 156.28
N LEU A 890 -0.95 20.34 156.30
CA LEU A 890 -1.16 19.23 155.38
C LEU A 890 -2.06 19.65 154.21
N THR A 891 -1.65 19.34 152.98
CA THR A 891 -2.39 19.63 151.74
C THR A 891 -2.74 18.34 151.01
N PHE A 892 -3.98 18.18 150.60
CA PHE A 892 -4.47 17.10 149.77
C PHE A 892 -4.68 17.57 148.32
N LYS A 893 -4.12 16.85 147.34
CA LYS A 893 -4.29 17.09 145.89
C LYS A 893 -5.09 15.97 145.25
N VAL A 894 -6.04 16.31 144.37
CA VAL A 894 -6.73 15.39 143.46
C VAL A 894 -6.50 15.81 142.00
N THR A 895 -6.15 14.86 141.14
CA THR A 895 -5.96 15.05 139.69
C THR A 895 -6.90 14.13 138.91
N GLY A 896 -7.69 14.69 137.99
CA GLY A 896 -8.63 13.98 137.13
C GLY A 896 -8.23 13.98 135.66
N SER A 897 -8.34 12.82 135.01
CA SER A 897 -8.02 12.60 133.59
C SER A 897 -9.09 11.76 132.86
N LYS A 898 -9.35 12.06 131.57
CA LYS A 898 -10.28 11.33 130.67
C LYS A 898 -9.87 11.46 129.20
N SER A 899 -9.91 10.37 128.44
CA SER A 899 -9.59 10.37 126.99
C SER A 899 -10.56 11.27 126.21
N GLY A 900 -10.04 12.05 125.26
CA GLY A 900 -10.80 13.08 124.51
C GLY A 900 -11.03 14.39 125.26
N TYR A 901 -10.50 14.52 126.48
CA TYR A 901 -10.60 15.73 127.32
C TYR A 901 -9.22 16.14 127.88
N GLN A 902 -9.05 17.42 128.23
CA GLN A 902 -7.87 17.95 128.93
C GLN A 902 -7.83 17.49 130.40
N THR A 903 -6.66 17.08 130.90
CA THR A 903 -6.42 16.65 132.31
C THR A 903 -6.37 17.85 133.27
N VAL A 904 -6.96 17.74 134.48
CA VAL A 904 -7.11 18.86 135.45
C VAL A 904 -6.77 18.43 136.90
N SER A 905 -6.23 19.32 137.75
CA SER A 905 -5.91 19.05 139.17
C SER A 905 -6.42 20.12 140.14
N VAL A 906 -6.82 19.75 141.37
CA VAL A 906 -7.36 20.63 142.43
C VAL A 906 -6.76 20.26 143.81
N THR A 907 -6.57 21.21 144.73
CA THR A 907 -5.94 20.99 146.06
C THR A 907 -6.72 21.63 147.23
N VAL A 908 -6.51 21.16 148.47
CA VAL A 908 -7.05 21.72 149.73
C VAL A 908 -6.11 21.48 150.93
N SER A 909 -6.04 22.40 151.90
CA SER A 909 -5.04 22.34 153.00
C SER A 909 -5.61 22.59 154.42
N VAL A 910 -5.01 21.99 155.45
CA VAL A 910 -5.35 22.15 156.89
C VAL A 910 -4.11 22.15 157.79
N LYS A 911 -4.11 22.89 158.91
CA LYS A 911 -2.99 22.96 159.88
C LYS A 911 -3.22 22.06 161.10
N ILE A 912 -2.22 21.28 161.51
CA ILE A 912 -2.30 20.36 162.67
C ILE A 912 -1.82 21.08 163.94
N LYS A 913 -2.58 20.99 165.04
CA LYS A 913 -2.24 21.57 166.34
C LYS A 913 -1.33 20.65 167.14
#